data_AF-A0A8C6RY98-F1
#
_entry.id   AF-A0A8C6RY98-F1
#
_cell.length_a   1.000
_cell.length_b   1.000
_cell.length_c   1.000
_cell.angle_alpha   90.00
_cell.angle_beta   90.00
_cell.angle_gamma   90.00
#
_symmetry.space_group_name_H-M   'P 1'
#
loop_
_entity.id
_entity.type
_entity.pdbx_description
1 polymer ?
#
loop_
_entity_poly.entity_id
_entity_poly.type
_entity_poly.pdbx_seq_one_letter_code
_entity_poly.pdbx_strand_id
1 'polypeptide(L)'
;MRLLILGTFLFLHGTPVWTRDKRYYIGIIEAVWNYASDNEEKKLISVDTEQLNLYLQNGPNRIGRTYKKALYVQYTDGTFKKTVDKPVWLGFLGPIIKAEVGDKVYVHIKNFASRPYTFHPHGVTYYKEHEGAIYPDNTTSFQRSDDKVLPGEQYMYVLHATEEQSPGEADSNCVTRIYHSHIDAPKDIASGLIGPLILCKKGSLDNEKEKNIDQEFVVMFSVVDENLSWYLEDNVKAFCSEPEKVDVENEEFQESNRMHSVNGYAFGSLPGLSMCAEDRVKWYLFGMGNEVDVHAAVFHGQALTNKNYRTDAINLFPATLFDAFMVAQNPGVWMLSCQNLNHLKAGLQAFFRVQNCNKPLLEDNIWGKNVRHYYIAAEEIIWNYAPSGVDIFTKENLTTPESDSVVFFEQGATRIGGSYKKLVYREYTDGSFTNQKERGPDEEHLGILGPVIWAEVGDTIKVTFHNKGPYPLSIQPTGVRFTVDNEGTYYAPPAHILKGASHVAPKETFTYEWTVPKGVGPTHADPVCLSRMYYSAVDPTKDIFTGLIGPMKICKKGSLLSNGKQKDVDKEFYLFPTVFDENESLLLDDNIRMFTTAPDGVDKEDEDFQESNKMHSMNGFMYGNQPGLNMCLGDSVVWYLFSAGNEADIHGIYFSGNTYLSKGERRDTANLFPHTSLTLLMKPDTEGTFDVECLTTDHYTGGMKQKYTVKQCKRQPGDATLYLGERTYYVAAVEVEWDYSPSRTWEKELHHLQEQNVSNVFLDKGEFYIGSKYKKVVYQQFTNSMFRDPVKRKAEEEHLGILGPQLHANVGDKVTVVFKNMASRPYSIHAHGVKTESSTVTPTLPGETRTYIWQIPERSGAGTEDSACIPWAYYSTVDQVKDLYSGLIGPLIVCRKHPTKVFNPKRKLEFSLLFLVFDENESWYLDDNIKTYSDHPEKVNKDNDEFIESNKMHAINGRMFGNLQGLTMHVGDEVNWYVMGMGNEVDLHTVHFHGHSFRYQHRGVYSSDVFDIFPGTYQTLEMVPQTPGIWLLHCHVTDHVHAGMETTYTVLPNQVKSGGCF
;
A
#
# COMPACT_ATOMS: atom_id res chain seq x y z
N MET A 1 -26.17 56.78 -29.69
CA MET A 1 -25.17 57.85 -29.89
C MET A 1 -25.18 58.73 -28.64
N ARG A 2 -24.13 58.63 -27.81
CA ARG A 2 -23.62 59.64 -26.85
C ARG A 2 -24.54 60.03 -25.67
N LEU A 3 -24.09 60.20 -24.43
CA LEU A 3 -22.78 60.08 -23.77
C LEU A 3 -23.05 60.04 -22.24
N LEU A 4 -22.42 59.10 -21.55
CA LEU A 4 -21.80 59.20 -20.21
C LEU A 4 -22.22 60.33 -19.24
N ILE A 5 -22.77 59.94 -18.08
CA ILE A 5 -22.23 60.10 -16.70
C ILE A 5 -23.41 59.93 -15.74
N LEU A 6 -23.44 58.82 -14.99
CA LEU A 6 -24.02 58.81 -13.65
C LEU A 6 -23.34 57.68 -12.86
N GLY A 7 -22.35 58.04 -12.06
CA GLY A 7 -21.84 57.20 -10.99
C GLY A 7 -22.81 57.26 -9.84
N THR A 8 -23.44 56.13 -9.53
CA THR A 8 -24.25 55.93 -8.33
C THR A 8 -23.76 54.68 -7.62
N PHE A 9 -23.18 54.93 -6.44
CA PHE A 9 -23.13 54.07 -5.26
C PHE A 9 -23.83 52.72 -5.39
N LEU A 10 -23.05 51.66 -5.53
CA LEU A 10 -23.39 50.33 -5.06
C LEU A 10 -22.51 50.05 -3.84
N PHE A 11 -23.03 50.40 -2.66
CA PHE A 11 -22.59 49.82 -1.40
C PHE A 11 -22.93 48.33 -1.46
N LEU A 12 -22.02 47.52 -2.01
CA LEU A 12 -21.99 46.10 -1.72
C LEU A 12 -21.65 45.97 -0.23
N HIS A 13 -22.62 45.52 0.56
CA HIS A 13 -22.36 44.90 1.85
C HIS A 13 -21.52 43.64 1.62
N GLY A 14 -20.21 43.82 1.45
CA GLY A 14 -19.26 42.77 1.73
C GLY A 14 -19.26 42.58 3.24
N THR A 15 -19.89 41.50 3.72
CA THR A 15 -19.64 41.03 5.08
C THR A 15 -18.13 40.79 5.21
N PRO A 16 -17.44 41.41 6.18
CA PRO A 16 -16.04 41.12 6.43
C PRO A 16 -15.99 39.69 6.98
N VAL A 17 -15.52 38.75 6.17
CA VAL A 17 -15.39 37.35 6.59
C VAL A 17 -14.13 37.24 7.45
N TRP A 18 -14.32 37.27 8.77
CA TRP A 18 -13.26 37.11 9.77
C TRP A 18 -12.67 35.69 9.77
N THR A 19 -11.39 35.58 10.11
CA THR A 19 -10.73 34.34 10.57
C THR A 19 -11.49 33.80 11.79
N ARG A 20 -11.83 32.50 11.80
CA ARG A 20 -12.54 31.87 12.93
C ARG A 20 -11.51 31.22 13.85
N ASP A 21 -11.42 31.72 15.07
CA ASP A 21 -10.63 31.10 16.13
C ASP A 21 -11.42 29.93 16.73
N LYS A 22 -10.85 28.73 16.70
CA LYS A 22 -11.44 27.52 17.31
C LYS A 22 -10.59 27.06 18.47
N ARG A 23 -11.23 26.58 19.54
CA ARG A 23 -10.55 26.13 20.75
C ARG A 23 -10.98 24.73 21.10
N TYR A 24 -10.02 23.84 21.31
CA TYR A 24 -10.22 22.49 21.81
C TYR A 24 -9.46 22.34 23.13
N TYR A 25 -10.06 21.65 24.09
CA TYR A 25 -9.45 21.33 25.37
C TYR A 25 -9.38 19.82 25.48
N ILE A 26 -8.18 19.27 25.49
CA ILE A 26 -7.94 17.82 25.42
C ILE A 26 -7.04 17.43 26.59
N GLY A 27 -7.47 16.44 27.38
CA GLY A 27 -6.66 15.84 28.42
C GLY A 27 -6.13 14.49 27.97
N ILE A 28 -4.90 14.16 28.37
CA ILE A 28 -4.31 12.84 28.21
C ILE A 28 -4.55 12.10 29.52
N ILE A 29 -5.32 11.01 29.51
CA ILE A 29 -5.65 10.24 30.71
C ILE A 29 -5.28 8.77 30.52
N GLU A 30 -4.94 8.09 31.62
CA GLU A 30 -4.84 6.64 31.64
C GLU A 30 -6.20 6.01 31.95
N ALA A 31 -6.57 4.99 31.18
CA ALA A 31 -7.80 4.24 31.36
C ALA A 31 -7.61 2.78 30.97
N VAL A 32 -8.44 1.91 31.51
CA VAL A 32 -8.52 0.52 31.09
C VAL A 32 -9.48 0.42 29.90
N TRP A 33 -8.98 -0.04 28.76
CA TRP A 33 -9.72 -0.27 27.53
C TRP A 33 -10.06 -1.75 27.37
N ASN A 34 -11.28 -2.06 26.93
CA ASN A 34 -11.72 -3.41 26.63
C ASN A 34 -12.00 -3.53 25.13
N TYR A 35 -11.17 -4.30 24.42
CA TYR A 35 -11.25 -4.51 22.97
C TYR A 35 -12.50 -5.28 22.54
N ALA A 36 -13.14 -6.01 23.45
CA ALA A 36 -14.37 -6.75 23.22
C ALA A 36 -15.35 -6.46 24.37
N SER A 37 -15.91 -5.25 24.37
CA SER A 37 -16.83 -4.79 25.42
C SER A 37 -18.22 -5.41 25.37
N ASP A 38 -18.57 -6.04 24.25
CA ASP A 38 -19.85 -6.70 24.05
C ASP A 38 -19.78 -8.17 24.47
N ASN A 39 -20.74 -8.63 25.27
CA ASN A 39 -20.86 -10.02 25.72
C ASN A 39 -21.81 -10.84 24.82
N GLU A 40 -22.35 -10.26 23.74
CA GLU A 40 -23.22 -10.97 22.81
C GLU A 40 -22.44 -11.93 21.90
N GLU A 41 -22.91 -13.17 21.79
CA GLU A 41 -22.40 -14.13 20.82
C GLU A 41 -22.70 -13.64 19.39
N LYS A 42 -21.64 -13.32 18.64
CA LYS A 42 -21.71 -12.92 17.22
C LYS A 42 -21.23 -14.05 16.34
N LYS A 43 -21.88 -14.23 15.18
CA LYS A 43 -21.35 -15.10 14.13
C LYS A 43 -20.52 -14.25 13.18
N LEU A 44 -19.20 -14.42 13.27
CA LEU A 44 -18.18 -13.76 12.47
C LEU A 44 -17.72 -14.67 11.32
N ILE A 45 -17.06 -14.08 10.33
CA ILE A 45 -16.53 -14.79 9.16
C ILE A 45 -15.22 -15.47 9.55
N SER A 46 -15.10 -16.78 9.33
CA SER A 46 -13.86 -17.55 9.56
C SER A 46 -13.27 -17.46 10.98
N VAL A 47 -14.10 -17.16 11.99
CA VAL A 47 -13.69 -17.14 13.40
C VAL A 47 -14.40 -18.25 14.16
N ASP A 48 -13.62 -19.10 14.81
CA ASP A 48 -14.10 -20.09 15.77
C ASP A 48 -13.77 -19.69 17.21
N THR A 49 -14.06 -20.58 18.15
CA THR A 49 -13.82 -20.33 19.58
C THR A 49 -12.33 -20.38 19.94
N GLU A 50 -11.51 -21.11 19.18
CA GLU A 50 -10.08 -21.23 19.42
C GLU A 50 -9.37 -19.92 19.08
N GLN A 51 -9.66 -19.36 17.90
CA GLN A 51 -9.17 -18.05 17.48
C GLN A 51 -9.63 -16.95 18.46
N LEU A 52 -10.90 -16.97 18.88
CA LEU A 52 -11.40 -16.00 19.84
C LEU A 52 -10.69 -16.08 21.21
N ASN A 53 -10.39 -17.30 21.67
CA ASN A 53 -9.71 -17.53 22.94
C ASN A 53 -8.25 -17.08 22.90
N LEU A 54 -7.55 -17.25 21.77
CA LEU A 54 -6.15 -16.84 21.61
C LEU A 54 -5.93 -15.38 22.00
N TYR A 55 -6.80 -14.47 21.55
CA TYR A 55 -6.67 -13.03 21.79
C TYR A 55 -7.47 -12.52 23.01
N LEU A 56 -8.66 -13.08 23.28
CA LEU A 56 -9.58 -12.49 24.26
C LEU A 56 -9.56 -13.16 25.63
N GLN A 57 -9.08 -14.41 25.73
CA GLN A 57 -9.13 -15.17 26.97
C GLN A 57 -8.01 -14.73 27.94
N ASN A 58 -8.39 -14.46 29.18
CA ASN A 58 -7.45 -14.19 30.25
C ASN A 58 -6.89 -15.51 30.83
N GLY A 59 -5.61 -15.53 31.19
CA GLY A 59 -4.93 -16.74 31.66
C GLY A 59 -3.75 -16.48 32.61
N PRO A 60 -3.00 -17.53 33.01
CA PRO A 60 -1.78 -17.37 33.80
C PRO A 60 -0.70 -16.60 33.06
N ASN A 61 -0.61 -16.80 31.74
CA ASN A 61 0.39 -16.24 30.83
C ASN A 61 -0.24 -15.42 29.69
N ARG A 62 -1.46 -14.91 29.87
CA ARG A 62 -2.21 -14.16 28.85
C ARG A 62 -3.00 -13.03 29.50
N ILE A 63 -2.86 -11.81 28.95
CA ILE A 63 -3.55 -10.61 29.45
C ILE A 63 -5.06 -10.68 29.13
N GLY A 64 -5.42 -11.19 27.96
CA GLY A 64 -6.79 -11.27 27.47
C GLY A 64 -7.24 -9.97 26.83
N ARG A 65 -8.54 -9.65 26.85
CA ARG A 65 -9.12 -8.52 26.08
C ARG A 65 -9.00 -7.11 26.69
N THR A 66 -8.35 -6.94 27.84
CA THR A 66 -8.45 -5.70 28.63
C THR A 66 -7.07 -5.19 29.00
N TYR A 67 -6.76 -3.96 28.57
CA TYR A 67 -5.43 -3.35 28.67
C TYR A 67 -5.53 -1.92 29.19
N LYS A 68 -4.57 -1.49 29.99
CA LYS A 68 -4.32 -0.11 30.38
C LYS A 68 -3.75 0.64 29.17
N LYS A 69 -4.32 1.81 28.87
CA LYS A 69 -3.99 2.66 27.73
C LYS A 69 -3.97 4.13 28.15
N ALA A 70 -3.26 4.97 27.39
CA ALA A 70 -3.35 6.43 27.47
C ALA A 70 -4.24 6.93 26.33
N LEU A 71 -5.27 7.72 26.66
CA LEU A 71 -6.30 8.16 25.72
C LEU A 71 -6.46 9.68 25.74
N TYR A 72 -6.72 10.27 24.57
CA TYR A 72 -7.17 11.65 24.45
C TYR A 72 -8.66 11.79 24.79
N VAL A 73 -8.98 12.73 25.69
CA VAL A 73 -10.35 13.02 26.12
C VAL A 73 -10.65 14.51 26.01
N GLN A 74 -11.78 14.87 25.42
CA GLN A 74 -12.19 16.26 25.27
C GLN A 74 -12.86 16.80 26.54
N TYR A 75 -12.60 18.07 26.84
CA TYR A 75 -13.19 18.83 27.93
C TYR A 75 -13.90 20.08 27.39
N THR A 76 -14.82 20.62 28.17
CA THR A 76 -15.59 21.82 27.79
C THR A 76 -14.75 23.10 27.81
N ASP A 77 -13.74 23.16 28.68
CA ASP A 77 -12.93 24.35 28.91
C ASP A 77 -11.57 24.00 29.55
N GLY A 78 -10.73 25.02 29.73
CA GLY A 78 -9.37 24.88 30.28
C GLY A 78 -9.28 24.57 31.77
N THR A 79 -10.41 24.36 32.46
CA THR A 79 -10.40 23.83 33.84
C THR A 79 -10.28 22.31 33.87
N PHE A 80 -10.55 21.63 32.75
CA PHE A 80 -10.49 20.17 32.60
C PHE A 80 -11.34 19.41 33.64
N LYS A 81 -12.52 19.94 34.01
CA LYS A 81 -13.42 19.32 35.00
C LYS A 81 -14.58 18.53 34.40
N LYS A 82 -15.11 18.98 33.26
CA LYS A 82 -16.27 18.38 32.59
C LYS A 82 -15.86 17.90 31.21
N THR A 83 -16.06 16.60 30.96
CA THR A 83 -15.77 15.97 29.67
C THR A 83 -16.87 16.27 28.65
N VAL A 84 -16.50 16.20 27.37
CA VAL A 84 -17.43 16.16 26.24
C VAL A 84 -17.52 14.71 25.78
N ASP A 85 -18.74 14.19 25.67
CA ASP A 85 -18.96 12.79 25.32
C ASP A 85 -18.54 12.52 23.87
N LYS A 86 -17.77 11.44 23.68
CA LYS A 86 -17.41 10.93 22.35
C LYS A 86 -18.59 10.14 21.75
N PRO A 87 -18.78 10.19 20.41
CA PRO A 87 -19.63 9.21 19.75
C PRO A 87 -19.15 7.79 20.06
N VAL A 88 -20.08 6.87 20.33
CA VAL A 88 -19.72 5.50 20.76
C VAL A 88 -18.89 4.74 19.73
N TRP A 89 -19.10 5.00 18.45
CA TRP A 89 -18.35 4.38 17.35
C TRP A 89 -16.90 4.88 17.26
N LEU A 90 -16.55 6.00 17.91
CA LEU A 90 -15.19 6.56 17.87
C LEU A 90 -14.20 5.74 18.71
N GLY A 91 -14.72 4.92 19.64
CA GLY A 91 -13.93 4.04 20.48
C GLY A 91 -12.85 4.78 21.29
N PHE A 92 -11.66 4.20 21.31
CA PHE A 92 -10.53 4.75 22.06
C PHE A 92 -9.88 5.98 21.39
N LEU A 93 -10.16 6.24 20.11
CA LEU A 93 -9.62 7.41 19.40
C LEU A 93 -9.91 8.72 20.14
N GLY A 94 -9.00 9.68 19.98
CA GLY A 94 -9.17 11.04 20.45
C GLY A 94 -10.38 11.75 19.83
N PRO A 95 -10.82 12.87 20.41
CA PRO A 95 -11.92 13.66 19.87
C PRO A 95 -11.65 14.19 18.46
N ILE A 96 -12.71 14.35 17.69
CA ILE A 96 -12.62 14.85 16.31
C ILE A 96 -12.33 16.36 16.33
N ILE A 97 -11.18 16.75 15.79
CA ILE A 97 -10.85 18.15 15.55
C ILE A 97 -11.26 18.49 14.11
N LYS A 98 -12.05 19.56 13.92
CA LYS A 98 -12.35 20.09 12.58
C LYS A 98 -11.73 21.46 12.38
N ALA A 99 -11.23 21.72 11.18
CA ALA A 99 -10.72 23.03 10.75
C ALA A 99 -11.15 23.33 9.31
N GLU A 100 -11.56 24.57 9.03
CA GLU A 100 -11.71 25.06 7.65
C GLU A 100 -10.47 25.85 7.22
N VAL A 101 -10.22 25.94 5.91
CA VAL A 101 -9.16 26.80 5.37
C VAL A 101 -9.34 28.25 5.83
N GLY A 102 -8.31 28.79 6.48
CA GLY A 102 -8.26 30.11 7.10
C GLY A 102 -8.55 30.10 8.61
N ASP A 103 -8.94 28.97 9.19
CA ASP A 103 -9.13 28.84 10.64
C ASP A 103 -7.79 28.85 11.37
N LYS A 104 -7.83 29.38 12.60
CA LYS A 104 -6.76 29.22 13.59
C LYS A 104 -7.28 28.35 14.72
N VAL A 105 -6.62 27.21 14.95
CA VAL A 105 -7.07 26.20 15.92
C VAL A 105 -6.11 26.20 17.10
N TYR A 106 -6.65 26.47 18.28
CA TYR A 106 -5.92 26.43 19.54
C TYR A 106 -6.28 25.14 20.27
N VAL A 107 -5.31 24.26 20.47
CA VAL A 107 -5.48 23.00 21.19
C VAL A 107 -4.79 23.10 22.54
N HIS A 108 -5.59 23.20 23.60
CA HIS A 108 -5.11 23.22 24.97
C HIS A 108 -4.99 21.78 25.48
N ILE A 109 -3.77 21.30 25.65
CA ILE A 109 -3.47 19.95 26.12
C ILE A 109 -3.10 19.99 27.59
N LYS A 110 -3.61 19.06 28.38
CA LYS A 110 -3.12 18.79 29.74
C LYS A 110 -2.82 17.32 29.93
N ASN A 111 -1.63 17.00 30.39
CA ASN A 111 -1.22 15.63 30.62
C ASN A 111 -1.58 15.19 32.05
N PHE A 112 -2.46 14.19 32.18
CA PHE A 112 -2.82 13.57 33.47
C PHE A 112 -2.28 12.14 33.61
N ALA A 113 -1.59 11.63 32.60
CA ALA A 113 -0.95 10.32 32.64
C ALA A 113 0.32 10.35 33.52
N SER A 114 0.90 9.18 33.76
CA SER A 114 2.08 9.00 34.60
C SER A 114 3.40 9.27 33.89
N ARG A 115 3.37 9.56 32.57
CA ARG A 115 4.56 9.74 31.73
C ARG A 115 4.40 10.90 30.74
N PRO A 116 5.49 11.46 30.19
CA PRO A 116 5.42 12.53 29.20
C PRO A 116 4.74 12.08 27.90
N TYR A 117 4.01 13.00 27.28
CA TYR A 117 3.35 12.85 25.99
C TYR A 117 3.24 14.21 25.29
N THR A 118 2.77 14.22 24.04
CA THR A 118 2.63 15.45 23.24
C THR A 118 1.31 15.48 22.45
N PHE A 119 1.20 16.41 21.50
CA PHE A 119 0.17 16.47 20.47
C PHE A 119 0.83 16.93 19.16
N HIS A 120 0.94 16.03 18.20
CA HIS A 120 1.52 16.24 16.87
C HIS A 120 0.43 16.13 15.80
N PRO A 121 0.11 17.21 15.05
CA PRO A 121 -0.96 17.21 14.07
C PRO A 121 -0.49 17.08 12.62
N HIS A 122 -1.24 16.34 11.81
CA HIS A 122 -1.04 16.21 10.37
C HIS A 122 -1.86 17.24 9.58
N GLY A 123 -1.37 17.57 8.38
CA GLY A 123 -2.09 18.34 7.36
C GLY A 123 -2.42 19.78 7.73
N VAL A 124 -1.69 20.39 8.67
CA VAL A 124 -1.88 21.78 9.10
C VAL A 124 -0.54 22.46 9.29
N THR A 125 -0.49 23.78 9.11
CA THR A 125 0.73 24.54 9.37
C THR A 125 0.89 24.79 10.86
N TYR A 126 2.08 24.51 11.39
CA TYR A 126 2.52 24.88 12.72
C TYR A 126 3.95 25.42 12.66
N TYR A 127 4.34 26.18 13.68
CA TYR A 127 5.73 26.57 13.91
C TYR A 127 6.40 25.55 14.82
N LYS A 128 7.73 25.59 14.92
CA LYS A 128 8.51 24.60 15.67
C LYS A 128 8.08 24.49 17.14
N GLU A 129 7.69 25.60 17.78
CA GLU A 129 7.13 25.61 19.15
C GLU A 129 5.69 25.05 19.28
N HIS A 130 5.12 24.51 18.21
CA HIS A 130 3.76 23.96 18.13
C HIS A 130 3.70 22.64 17.34
N GLU A 131 4.83 21.99 17.15
CA GLU A 131 4.94 20.72 16.42
C GLU A 131 4.61 19.52 17.30
N GLY A 132 5.06 19.53 18.55
CA GLY A 132 4.82 18.46 19.51
C GLY A 132 5.52 17.16 19.17
N ALA A 133 6.74 17.20 18.63
CA ALA A 133 7.51 16.02 18.28
C ALA A 133 8.98 16.22 18.64
N ILE A 134 9.54 15.29 19.42
CA ILE A 134 10.91 15.42 19.92
C ILE A 134 11.92 14.71 19.03
N TYR A 135 12.88 15.44 18.48
CA TYR A 135 13.99 14.92 17.68
C TYR A 135 15.13 15.95 17.58
N PRO A 136 16.34 15.57 17.10
CA PRO A 136 17.44 16.50 16.89
C PRO A 136 17.16 17.48 15.74
N ASP A 137 16.58 18.62 16.10
CA ASP A 137 16.05 19.66 15.20
C ASP A 137 16.73 21.02 15.37
N ASN A 138 17.78 21.08 16.20
CA ASN A 138 18.55 22.28 16.54
C ASN A 138 17.73 23.42 17.19
N THR A 139 16.55 23.12 17.76
CA THR A 139 15.77 24.08 18.54
C THR A 139 16.21 24.10 20.01
N THR A 140 15.86 25.16 20.76
CA THR A 140 16.24 25.28 22.18
C THR A 140 15.15 25.89 23.05
N SER A 141 15.14 25.53 24.34
CA SER A 141 14.36 26.17 25.39
C SER A 141 12.85 26.28 25.09
N PHE A 142 12.38 27.47 24.71
CA PHE A 142 10.95 27.74 24.50
C PHE A 142 10.36 26.99 23.31
N GLN A 143 11.19 26.66 22.32
CA GLN A 143 10.78 25.93 21.11
C GLN A 143 10.71 24.41 21.32
N ARG A 144 11.03 23.92 22.52
CA ARG A 144 10.93 22.49 22.89
C ARG A 144 9.91 22.23 23.99
N SER A 145 9.18 23.26 24.41
CA SER A 145 8.18 23.11 25.47
C SER A 145 6.93 22.36 25.00
N ASP A 146 6.72 22.29 23.69
CA ASP A 146 5.68 21.51 23.03
C ASP A 146 6.08 20.04 22.81
N ASP A 147 7.37 19.78 22.62
CA ASP A 147 7.93 18.46 22.31
C ASP A 147 7.86 17.48 23.48
N LYS A 148 7.58 17.95 24.69
CA LYS A 148 7.42 17.08 25.87
C LYS A 148 6.56 17.74 26.94
N VAL A 149 5.30 17.31 27.05
CA VAL A 149 4.38 17.76 28.12
C VAL A 149 4.44 16.77 29.28
N LEU A 150 5.08 17.16 30.39
CA LEU A 150 5.25 16.28 31.55
C LEU A 150 3.93 16.02 32.29
N PRO A 151 3.85 14.94 33.10
CA PRO A 151 2.70 14.70 33.97
C PRO A 151 2.31 15.94 34.81
N GLY A 152 1.05 16.35 34.69
CA GLY A 152 0.47 17.52 35.36
C GLY A 152 0.63 18.84 34.60
N GLU A 153 1.50 18.91 33.60
CA GLU A 153 1.73 20.11 32.80
C GLU A 153 0.63 20.34 31.76
N GLN A 154 0.55 21.60 31.31
CA GLN A 154 -0.40 22.04 30.31
C GLN A 154 0.34 22.82 29.23
N TYR A 155 0.01 22.54 27.97
CA TYR A 155 0.55 23.25 26.82
C TYR A 155 -0.58 23.73 25.89
N MET A 156 -0.29 24.70 25.03
CA MET A 156 -1.22 25.19 24.01
C MET A 156 -0.55 25.14 22.64
N TYR A 157 -1.04 24.23 21.80
CA TYR A 157 -0.63 24.11 20.41
C TYR A 157 -1.47 25.06 19.55
N VAL A 158 -0.82 25.72 18.59
CA VAL A 158 -1.47 26.69 17.70
C VAL A 158 -1.29 26.23 16.25
N LEU A 159 -2.41 25.87 15.63
CA LEU A 159 -2.46 25.30 14.28
C LEU A 159 -3.09 26.31 13.33
N HIS A 160 -2.55 26.36 12.12
CA HIS A 160 -2.99 27.23 11.05
C HIS A 160 -3.44 26.38 9.86
N ALA A 161 -4.74 26.42 9.56
CA ALA A 161 -5.29 25.78 8.36
C ALA A 161 -5.04 26.69 7.15
N THR A 162 -3.83 26.67 6.61
CA THR A 162 -3.41 27.50 5.47
C THR A 162 -3.93 26.95 4.14
N GLU A 163 -3.86 27.75 3.07
CA GLU A 163 -4.34 27.34 1.75
C GLU A 163 -3.42 26.28 1.12
N GLU A 164 -2.15 26.27 1.49
CA GLU A 164 -1.13 25.37 0.97
C GLU A 164 -1.25 23.97 1.55
N GLN A 165 -1.71 23.86 2.81
CA GLN A 165 -2.03 22.60 3.49
C GLN A 165 -3.46 22.11 3.21
N SER A 166 -4.26 22.93 2.52
CA SER A 166 -5.69 22.66 2.33
C SER A 166 -5.97 21.47 1.42
N PRO A 167 -7.18 20.87 1.50
CA PRO A 167 -7.61 19.87 0.54
C PRO A 167 -7.43 20.39 -0.89
N GLY A 168 -6.88 19.56 -1.78
CA GLY A 168 -6.66 19.90 -3.17
C GLY A 168 -7.96 20.22 -3.92
N GLU A 169 -7.85 20.82 -5.10
CA GLU A 169 -9.02 21.23 -5.89
C GLU A 169 -9.98 20.07 -6.17
N ALA A 170 -9.44 18.90 -6.53
CA ALA A 170 -10.21 17.70 -6.84
C ALA A 170 -10.46 16.79 -5.62
N ASP A 171 -9.83 17.07 -4.48
CA ASP A 171 -10.17 16.39 -3.22
C ASP A 171 -11.61 16.69 -2.80
N SER A 172 -12.15 15.82 -1.95
CA SER A 172 -13.41 16.05 -1.24
C SER A 172 -13.39 17.39 -0.48
N ASN A 173 -14.57 17.91 -0.15
CA ASN A 173 -14.67 19.14 0.65
C ASN A 173 -13.95 19.01 1.99
N CYS A 174 -14.02 17.84 2.62
CA CYS A 174 -13.33 17.52 3.85
C CYS A 174 -12.52 16.25 3.66
N VAL A 175 -11.30 16.22 4.19
CA VAL A 175 -10.35 15.10 4.08
C VAL A 175 -9.88 14.64 5.45
N THR A 176 -9.44 13.39 5.52
CA THR A 176 -8.87 12.79 6.73
C THR A 176 -7.43 13.28 6.94
N ARG A 177 -7.15 13.73 8.16
CA ARG A 177 -5.82 13.89 8.76
C ARG A 177 -5.90 13.30 10.17
N ILE A 178 -4.75 13.20 10.84
CA ILE A 178 -4.65 12.64 12.18
C ILE A 178 -3.86 13.57 13.11
N TYR A 179 -3.88 13.26 14.40
CA TYR A 179 -2.94 13.77 15.36
C TYR A 179 -2.59 12.66 16.36
N HIS A 180 -1.37 12.63 16.85
CA HIS A 180 -0.91 11.64 17.83
C HIS A 180 0.15 12.21 18.76
N SER A 181 0.52 11.48 19.82
CA SER A 181 1.71 11.85 20.62
C SER A 181 2.97 11.37 19.90
N HIS A 182 4.08 12.06 20.10
CA HIS A 182 5.30 11.92 19.31
C HIS A 182 6.58 12.08 20.16
N ILE A 183 6.61 11.45 21.33
CA ILE A 183 7.88 11.24 22.06
C ILE A 183 8.64 10.11 21.38
N ASP A 184 8.04 8.92 21.43
CA ASP A 184 8.34 7.76 20.61
C ASP A 184 6.99 7.41 19.98
N ALA A 185 6.75 7.92 18.77
CA ALA A 185 5.43 7.91 18.16
C ALA A 185 4.84 6.49 18.08
N PRO A 186 5.57 5.45 17.64
CA PRO A 186 5.05 4.08 17.66
C PRO A 186 4.56 3.62 19.04
N LYS A 187 5.38 3.77 20.09
CA LYS A 187 4.99 3.33 21.45
C LYS A 187 3.84 4.17 22.02
N ASP A 188 3.83 5.46 21.74
CA ASP A 188 2.78 6.38 22.15
C ASP A 188 1.43 6.06 21.49
N ILE A 189 1.44 5.74 20.19
CA ILE A 189 0.26 5.34 19.40
C ILE A 189 -0.24 3.96 19.84
N ALA A 190 0.65 2.97 19.98
CA ALA A 190 0.30 1.64 20.51
C ALA A 190 -0.34 1.74 21.90
N SER A 191 0.12 2.69 22.72
CA SER A 191 -0.48 3.00 24.02
C SER A 191 -1.87 3.68 23.95
N GLY A 192 -2.30 4.15 22.79
CA GLY A 192 -3.66 4.66 22.52
C GLY A 192 -3.76 6.15 22.14
N LEU A 193 -2.65 6.87 22.01
CA LEU A 193 -2.67 8.33 21.76
C LEU A 193 -2.71 8.68 20.27
N ILE A 194 -3.87 8.47 19.68
CA ILE A 194 -4.17 8.79 18.27
C ILE A 194 -5.59 9.36 18.17
N GLY A 195 -5.79 10.35 17.30
CA GLY A 195 -7.11 10.93 17.05
C GLY A 195 -7.22 11.58 15.66
N PRO A 196 -8.44 11.86 15.18
CA PRO A 196 -8.65 12.39 13.84
C PRO A 196 -8.72 13.92 13.79
N LEU A 197 -8.12 14.48 12.76
CA LEU A 197 -8.25 15.88 12.35
C LEU A 197 -8.93 15.92 10.98
N ILE A 198 -10.14 16.47 10.88
CA ILE A 198 -10.86 16.61 9.62
C ILE A 198 -10.64 18.03 9.09
N LEU A 199 -9.88 18.12 8.00
CA LEU A 199 -9.57 19.39 7.35
C LEU A 199 -10.53 19.63 6.19
N CYS A 200 -11.16 20.79 6.18
CA CYS A 200 -12.21 21.13 5.22
C CYS A 200 -11.87 22.39 4.41
N LYS A 201 -12.36 22.42 3.16
CA LYS A 201 -12.43 23.63 2.33
C LYS A 201 -13.28 24.70 3.05
N LYS A 202 -12.97 25.97 2.76
CA LYS A 202 -13.63 27.11 3.40
C LYS A 202 -15.13 27.13 3.11
N GLY A 203 -15.95 27.24 4.16
CA GLY A 203 -17.41 27.32 4.05
C GLY A 203 -18.11 26.00 3.72
N SER A 204 -17.44 24.87 3.87
CA SER A 204 -18.00 23.53 3.69
C SER A 204 -18.76 23.04 4.92
N LEU A 205 -18.51 23.60 6.10
CA LEU A 205 -19.14 23.21 7.36
C LEU A 205 -20.38 24.06 7.68
N ASP A 206 -21.37 23.43 8.31
CA ASP A 206 -22.49 24.05 9.03
C ASP A 206 -22.59 23.40 10.41
N ASN A 207 -22.39 24.19 11.48
CA ASN A 207 -22.31 23.69 12.86
C ASN A 207 -21.40 22.46 13.03
N GLU A 208 -20.16 22.54 12.54
CA GLU A 208 -19.14 21.49 12.63
C GLU A 208 -19.46 20.21 11.82
N LYS A 209 -20.48 20.20 10.96
CA LYS A 209 -20.80 19.09 10.06
C LYS A 209 -20.67 19.52 8.60
N GLU A 210 -20.18 18.66 7.70
CA GLU A 210 -20.15 18.99 6.28
C GLU A 210 -21.58 19.22 5.75
N LYS A 211 -21.77 20.34 5.05
CA LYS A 211 -23.02 20.64 4.36
C LYS A 211 -23.35 19.50 3.43
N ASN A 212 -24.64 19.14 3.37
CA ASN A 212 -25.10 18.12 2.46
C ASN A 212 -24.52 16.71 2.75
N ILE A 213 -24.07 16.45 3.98
CA ILE A 213 -23.72 15.10 4.45
C ILE A 213 -24.65 14.73 5.60
N ASP A 214 -25.26 13.56 5.51
CA ASP A 214 -26.22 13.05 6.49
C ASP A 214 -25.51 12.34 7.66
N GLN A 215 -24.41 11.62 7.40
CA GLN A 215 -23.60 10.96 8.44
C GLN A 215 -22.11 11.11 8.17
N GLU A 216 -21.32 11.22 9.24
CA GLU A 216 -19.86 11.27 9.20
C GLU A 216 -19.33 10.24 10.20
N PHE A 217 -18.49 9.33 9.73
CA PHE A 217 -17.84 8.33 10.57
C PHE A 217 -16.33 8.43 10.40
N VAL A 218 -15.60 8.25 11.50
CA VAL A 218 -14.14 8.09 11.49
C VAL A 218 -13.81 6.65 11.87
N VAL A 219 -12.97 6.00 11.08
CA VAL A 219 -12.64 4.59 11.23
C VAL A 219 -11.13 4.39 11.04
N MET A 220 -10.47 3.90 12.09
CA MET A 220 -9.08 3.46 12.07
C MET A 220 -9.04 1.94 11.98
N PHE A 221 -8.30 1.43 11.00
CA PHE A 221 -7.90 0.01 10.93
C PHE A 221 -6.50 -0.11 11.51
N SER A 222 -6.31 -1.01 12.47
CA SER A 222 -5.02 -1.17 13.14
C SER A 222 -4.92 -2.53 13.82
N VAL A 223 -3.76 -3.17 13.68
CA VAL A 223 -3.27 -4.21 14.59
C VAL A 223 -2.62 -3.48 15.76
N VAL A 224 -3.40 -3.26 16.83
CA VAL A 224 -2.89 -2.53 18.00
C VAL A 224 -2.01 -3.48 18.81
N ASP A 225 -0.70 -3.38 18.60
CA ASP A 225 0.30 -4.19 19.28
C ASP A 225 0.55 -3.68 20.72
N GLU A 226 0.00 -4.38 21.72
CA GLU A 226 0.17 -4.02 23.13
C GLU A 226 1.57 -4.39 23.67
N ASN A 227 2.37 -5.17 22.95
CA ASN A 227 3.77 -5.43 23.29
C ASN A 227 4.61 -4.15 23.16
N LEU A 228 4.25 -3.27 22.23
CA LEU A 228 4.88 -1.96 22.05
C LEU A 228 4.40 -0.92 23.05
N SER A 229 3.24 -1.13 23.69
CA SER A 229 2.67 -0.17 24.63
C SER A 229 3.61 0.10 25.81
N TRP A 230 3.66 1.36 26.24
CA TRP A 230 4.31 1.76 27.50
C TRP A 230 3.76 1.05 28.74
N TYR A 231 2.56 0.47 28.63
CA TYR A 231 1.85 -0.17 29.75
C TYR A 231 1.92 -1.69 29.72
N LEU A 232 2.75 -2.32 28.88
CA LEU A 232 2.85 -3.79 28.82
C LEU A 232 3.13 -4.40 30.21
N GLU A 233 4.14 -3.91 30.92
CA GLU A 233 4.46 -4.41 32.26
C GLU A 233 3.33 -4.21 33.26
N ASP A 234 2.66 -3.05 33.21
CA ASP A 234 1.50 -2.75 34.06
C ASP A 234 0.36 -3.74 33.77
N ASN A 235 0.15 -4.08 32.50
CA ASN A 235 -0.87 -5.00 32.05
C ASN A 235 -0.57 -6.44 32.44
N VAL A 236 0.67 -6.91 32.27
CA VAL A 236 1.09 -8.24 32.75
C VAL A 236 0.87 -8.37 34.25
N LYS A 237 1.30 -7.38 35.04
CA LYS A 237 1.13 -7.39 36.50
C LYS A 237 -0.34 -7.31 36.93
N ALA A 238 -1.19 -6.60 36.18
CA ALA A 238 -2.58 -6.40 36.52
C ALA A 238 -3.50 -7.56 36.10
N PHE A 239 -3.22 -8.22 34.97
CA PHE A 239 -4.16 -9.12 34.32
C PHE A 239 -3.66 -10.56 34.18
N CYS A 240 -2.34 -10.84 34.16
CA CYS A 240 -1.85 -12.22 34.19
C CYS A 240 -1.89 -12.76 35.62
N SER A 241 -2.45 -13.96 35.80
CA SER A 241 -2.53 -14.56 37.15
C SER A 241 -1.18 -15.11 37.65
N GLU A 242 -0.23 -15.40 36.77
CA GLU A 242 1.13 -15.84 37.10
C GLU A 242 2.18 -15.01 36.32
N PRO A 243 2.31 -13.70 36.60
CA PRO A 243 3.13 -12.78 35.80
C PRO A 243 4.63 -13.13 35.78
N GLU A 244 5.12 -13.83 36.80
CA GLU A 244 6.52 -14.27 36.89
C GLU A 244 6.88 -15.37 35.87
N LYS A 245 5.89 -16.03 35.26
CA LYS A 245 6.09 -17.08 34.25
C LYS A 245 5.89 -16.58 32.81
N VAL A 246 5.57 -15.30 32.64
CA VAL A 246 5.40 -14.71 31.32
C VAL A 246 6.77 -14.48 30.70
N ASP A 247 7.00 -15.14 29.57
CA ASP A 247 8.09 -14.81 28.67
C ASP A 247 7.56 -13.83 27.62
N VAL A 248 8.14 -12.63 27.57
CA VAL A 248 7.72 -11.57 26.66
C VAL A 248 8.25 -11.77 25.24
N GLU A 249 9.26 -12.63 25.07
CA GLU A 249 9.82 -12.99 23.76
C GLU A 249 9.10 -14.20 23.14
N ASN A 250 8.15 -14.80 23.87
CA ASN A 250 7.35 -15.91 23.33
C ASN A 250 6.38 -15.41 22.25
N GLU A 251 6.49 -15.95 21.05
CA GLU A 251 5.69 -15.54 19.88
C GLU A 251 4.18 -15.66 20.11
N GLU A 252 3.70 -16.75 20.70
CA GLU A 252 2.27 -16.89 21.01
C GLU A 252 1.78 -15.84 22.03
N PHE A 253 2.63 -15.43 22.97
CA PHE A 253 2.30 -14.35 23.91
C PHE A 253 2.25 -13.02 23.17
N GLN A 254 3.24 -12.72 22.33
CA GLN A 254 3.24 -11.49 21.54
C GLN A 254 2.03 -11.42 20.61
N GLU A 255 1.72 -12.49 19.90
CA GLU A 255 0.56 -12.59 19.02
C GLU A 255 -0.75 -12.39 19.79
N SER A 256 -0.89 -12.98 20.98
CA SER A 256 -2.09 -12.79 21.81
C SER A 256 -2.34 -11.33 22.23
N ASN A 257 -1.29 -10.49 22.18
CA ASN A 257 -1.34 -9.07 22.51
C ASN A 257 -1.51 -8.16 21.27
N ARG A 258 -1.61 -8.73 20.06
CA ARG A 258 -1.87 -8.01 18.81
C ARG A 258 -3.37 -7.90 18.55
N MET A 259 -3.93 -6.75 18.92
CA MET A 259 -5.38 -6.54 18.88
C MET A 259 -5.83 -6.00 17.51
N HIS A 260 -6.18 -6.92 16.62
CA HIS A 260 -6.75 -6.65 15.30
C HIS A 260 -8.11 -5.96 15.41
N SER A 261 -8.16 -4.64 15.22
CA SER A 261 -9.30 -3.85 15.66
C SER A 261 -9.70 -2.70 14.73
N VAL A 262 -10.96 -2.31 14.86
CA VAL A 262 -11.52 -1.10 14.26
C VAL A 262 -11.83 -0.11 15.38
N ASN A 263 -11.14 1.04 15.41
CA ASN A 263 -11.23 2.01 16.51
C ASN A 263 -11.00 1.38 17.91
N GLY A 264 -10.16 0.35 18.00
CA GLY A 264 -9.90 -0.39 19.25
C GLY A 264 -10.97 -1.42 19.60
N TYR A 265 -11.90 -1.74 18.70
CA TYR A 265 -12.88 -2.81 18.87
C TYR A 265 -12.56 -3.99 17.96
N ALA A 266 -12.37 -5.17 18.55
CA ALA A 266 -12.10 -6.43 17.86
C ALA A 266 -13.34 -7.34 17.83
N PHE A 267 -13.34 -8.36 16.98
CA PHE A 267 -14.36 -9.42 16.92
C PHE A 267 -15.80 -8.91 16.78
N GLY A 268 -16.03 -7.92 15.91
CA GLY A 268 -17.37 -7.40 15.65
C GLY A 268 -17.95 -6.52 16.76
N SER A 269 -17.16 -6.11 17.75
CA SER A 269 -17.64 -5.41 18.95
C SER A 269 -17.92 -3.91 18.74
N LEU A 270 -17.51 -3.30 17.62
CA LEU A 270 -17.70 -1.88 17.33
C LEU A 270 -19.19 -1.48 17.34
N PRO A 271 -19.62 -0.58 18.25
CA PRO A 271 -21.02 -0.17 18.33
C PRO A 271 -21.32 1.11 17.54
N GLY A 272 -22.62 1.39 17.32
CA GLY A 272 -23.10 2.73 16.95
C GLY A 272 -22.91 3.17 15.50
N LEU A 273 -22.43 2.30 14.61
CA LEU A 273 -22.46 2.55 13.16
C LEU A 273 -23.87 2.33 12.61
N SER A 274 -24.72 3.35 12.66
CA SER A 274 -26.05 3.28 12.08
C SER A 274 -26.39 4.52 11.25
N MET A 275 -27.08 4.29 10.14
CA MET A 275 -27.48 5.30 9.16
C MET A 275 -28.82 4.91 8.54
N CYS A 276 -29.49 5.86 7.87
CA CYS A 276 -30.68 5.59 7.08
C CYS A 276 -30.31 5.22 5.64
N ALA A 277 -31.11 4.38 4.99
CA ALA A 277 -31.08 4.27 3.54
C ALA A 277 -31.30 5.65 2.90
N GLU A 278 -30.58 5.93 1.82
CA GLU A 278 -30.43 7.23 1.15
C GLU A 278 -29.66 8.29 1.94
N ASP A 279 -29.09 7.97 3.11
CA ASP A 279 -28.11 8.87 3.75
C ASP A 279 -26.87 8.99 2.89
N ARG A 280 -26.40 10.22 2.74
CA ARG A 280 -25.07 10.53 2.21
C ARG A 280 -24.07 10.47 3.34
N VAL A 281 -23.15 9.54 3.25
CA VAL A 281 -22.21 9.19 4.31
C VAL A 281 -20.80 9.52 3.86
N LYS A 282 -20.09 10.26 4.71
CA LYS A 282 -18.64 10.41 4.61
C LYS A 282 -17.95 9.52 5.62
N TRP A 283 -17.09 8.65 5.10
CA TRP A 283 -16.19 7.81 5.89
C TRP A 283 -14.81 8.45 5.82
N TYR A 284 -14.26 8.80 6.97
CA TYR A 284 -12.88 9.24 7.13
C TYR A 284 -12.09 8.06 7.68
N LEU A 285 -11.25 7.45 6.83
CA LEU A 285 -10.51 6.24 7.15
C LEU A 285 -9.01 6.53 7.26
N PHE A 286 -8.35 5.81 8.15
CA PHE A 286 -6.89 5.75 8.16
C PHE A 286 -6.38 4.42 8.70
N GLY A 287 -5.20 4.00 8.24
CA GLY A 287 -4.48 2.85 8.78
C GLY A 287 -3.46 3.30 9.83
N MET A 288 -3.06 2.41 10.73
CA MET A 288 -2.03 2.70 11.74
C MET A 288 -1.39 1.42 12.26
N GLY A 289 -0.07 1.38 12.42
CA GLY A 289 0.63 0.26 13.04
C GLY A 289 2.00 -0.03 12.44
N ASN A 290 2.24 -1.26 12.02
CA ASN A 290 3.52 -1.81 11.59
C ASN A 290 3.44 -2.52 10.21
N GLU A 291 4.43 -3.32 9.85
CA GLU A 291 4.50 -4.06 8.57
C GLU A 291 3.29 -4.97 8.32
N VAL A 292 2.78 -5.62 9.38
CA VAL A 292 1.58 -6.45 9.29
C VAL A 292 0.33 -5.65 8.91
N ASP A 293 0.31 -4.33 9.07
CA ASP A 293 -0.86 -3.47 8.82
C ASP A 293 -1.14 -3.23 7.32
N VAL A 294 -1.25 -4.31 6.54
CA VAL A 294 -1.80 -4.34 5.18
C VAL A 294 -3.30 -4.60 5.27
N HIS A 295 -4.08 -3.52 5.45
CA HIS A 295 -5.53 -3.63 5.58
C HIS A 295 -6.24 -3.49 4.24
N ALA A 296 -7.27 -4.30 4.01
CA ALA A 296 -8.16 -4.21 2.86
C ALA A 296 -9.62 -4.06 3.31
N ALA A 297 -10.04 -2.84 3.65
CA ALA A 297 -11.36 -2.58 4.21
C ALA A 297 -12.47 -2.72 3.15
N VAL A 298 -13.46 -3.58 3.42
CA VAL A 298 -14.63 -3.81 2.56
C VAL A 298 -15.93 -3.56 3.31
N PHE A 299 -16.79 -2.75 2.69
CA PHE A 299 -18.14 -2.44 3.16
C PHE A 299 -19.13 -3.32 2.40
N HIS A 300 -19.52 -4.45 2.99
CA HIS A 300 -20.32 -5.47 2.32
C HIS A 300 -21.68 -4.90 1.85
N GLY A 301 -22.05 -5.24 0.62
CA GLY A 301 -23.32 -4.84 0.00
C GLY A 301 -23.47 -3.35 -0.33
N GLN A 302 -22.43 -2.53 -0.13
CA GLN A 302 -22.45 -1.10 -0.40
C GLN A 302 -21.51 -0.72 -1.55
N ALA A 303 -21.65 0.52 -2.03
CA ALA A 303 -20.81 1.06 -3.09
C ALA A 303 -20.20 2.40 -2.67
N LEU A 304 -18.88 2.50 -2.80
CA LEU A 304 -18.13 3.66 -2.36
C LEU A 304 -17.47 4.36 -3.54
N THR A 305 -17.17 5.64 -3.34
CA THR A 305 -16.36 6.43 -4.28
C THR A 305 -15.32 7.23 -3.52
N ASN A 306 -14.11 7.31 -4.06
CA ASN A 306 -13.05 8.21 -3.63
C ASN A 306 -12.54 8.98 -4.85
N LYS A 307 -12.38 10.31 -4.72
CA LYS A 307 -11.92 11.19 -5.82
C LYS A 307 -12.70 10.99 -7.13
N ASN A 308 -14.00 10.73 -7.01
CA ASN A 308 -14.91 10.40 -8.12
C ASN A 308 -14.64 9.08 -8.85
N TYR A 309 -13.75 8.23 -8.37
CA TYR A 309 -13.56 6.86 -8.87
C TYR A 309 -14.31 5.86 -7.98
N ARG A 310 -14.76 4.75 -8.58
CA ARG A 310 -15.39 3.65 -7.85
C ARG A 310 -14.34 2.86 -7.07
N THR A 311 -14.66 2.53 -5.82
CA THR A 311 -13.79 1.75 -4.93
C THR A 311 -14.60 0.65 -4.24
N ASP A 312 -14.04 -0.56 -4.16
CA ASP A 312 -14.67 -1.73 -3.51
C ASP A 312 -13.94 -2.13 -2.24
N ALA A 313 -12.62 -2.25 -2.32
CA ALA A 313 -11.72 -2.39 -1.18
C ALA A 313 -10.92 -1.10 -1.01
N ILE A 314 -10.78 -0.64 0.24
CA ILE A 314 -9.96 0.50 0.61
C ILE A 314 -8.73 -0.05 1.33
N ASN A 315 -7.56 0.09 0.68
CA ASN A 315 -6.32 -0.34 1.30
C ASN A 315 -5.81 0.74 2.25
N LEU A 316 -5.39 0.34 3.44
CA LEU A 316 -4.87 1.23 4.47
C LEU A 316 -3.61 0.61 5.06
N PHE A 317 -2.55 1.42 5.12
CA PHE A 317 -1.24 1.11 5.68
C PHE A 317 -0.94 2.06 6.84
N PRO A 318 0.18 1.93 7.58
CA PRO A 318 0.51 2.83 8.67
C PRO A 318 0.46 4.32 8.27
N ALA A 319 -0.48 5.06 8.86
CA ALA A 319 -0.81 6.46 8.56
C ALA A 319 -1.33 6.77 7.15
N THR A 320 -1.78 5.79 6.36
CA THR A 320 -2.54 6.08 5.13
C THR A 320 -3.78 6.91 5.45
N LEU A 321 -3.99 8.01 4.75
CA LEU A 321 -5.10 8.94 4.97
C LEU A 321 -6.11 8.89 3.83
N PHE A 322 -7.34 8.47 4.12
CA PHE A 322 -8.34 8.22 3.09
C PHE A 322 -9.72 8.76 3.45
N ASP A 323 -10.49 9.23 2.48
CA ASP A 323 -11.91 9.55 2.67
C ASP A 323 -12.77 8.91 1.58
N ALA A 324 -13.92 8.36 1.96
CA ALA A 324 -14.83 7.71 1.03
C ALA A 324 -16.23 8.31 1.15
N PHE A 325 -16.89 8.47 0.01
CA PHE A 325 -18.29 8.85 -0.08
C PHE A 325 -19.15 7.64 -0.40
N MET A 326 -20.27 7.50 0.31
CA MET A 326 -21.24 6.43 0.13
C MET A 326 -22.66 7.00 0.19
N VAL A 327 -23.57 6.45 -0.60
CA VAL A 327 -25.01 6.60 -0.37
C VAL A 327 -25.51 5.26 0.15
N ALA A 328 -25.98 5.23 1.38
CA ALA A 328 -26.38 4.00 2.04
C ALA A 328 -27.60 3.39 1.33
N GLN A 329 -27.50 2.12 0.92
CA GLN A 329 -28.60 1.39 0.28
C GLN A 329 -28.81 0.04 0.95
N ASN A 330 -29.86 -0.67 0.54
CA ASN A 330 -30.26 -1.98 1.05
C ASN A 330 -30.39 -2.02 2.59
N PRO A 331 -31.56 -1.64 3.14
CA PRO A 331 -31.81 -1.73 4.58
C PRO A 331 -31.48 -3.12 5.14
N GLY A 332 -30.68 -3.18 6.20
CA GLY A 332 -30.12 -4.41 6.74
C GLY A 332 -28.98 -4.17 7.73
N VAL A 333 -28.40 -5.27 8.21
CA VAL A 333 -27.13 -5.27 8.95
C VAL A 333 -26.07 -5.81 8.02
N TRP A 334 -24.97 -5.09 7.90
CA TRP A 334 -23.91 -5.35 6.94
C TRP A 334 -22.57 -5.46 7.64
N MET A 335 -21.70 -6.31 7.10
CA MET A 335 -20.32 -6.47 7.57
C MET A 335 -19.42 -5.34 7.06
N LEU A 336 -18.55 -4.85 7.94
CA LEU A 336 -17.34 -4.10 7.62
C LEU A 336 -16.16 -4.98 8.05
N SER A 337 -15.39 -5.48 7.10
CA SER A 337 -14.26 -6.38 7.39
C SER A 337 -12.98 -5.91 6.72
N CYS A 338 -11.84 -6.29 7.29
CA CYS A 338 -10.60 -6.37 6.53
C CYS A 338 -10.62 -7.66 5.69
N GLN A 339 -10.12 -7.63 4.45
CA GLN A 339 -10.01 -8.78 3.57
C GLN A 339 -8.58 -9.29 3.41
N ASN A 340 -7.63 -8.77 4.19
CA ASN A 340 -6.47 -9.55 4.57
C ASN A 340 -6.98 -10.77 5.38
N LEU A 341 -6.67 -11.97 4.89
CA LEU A 341 -7.22 -13.22 5.42
C LEU A 341 -6.72 -13.53 6.83
N ASN A 342 -5.48 -13.16 7.19
CA ASN A 342 -4.95 -13.28 8.55
C ASN A 342 -5.68 -12.32 9.50
N HIS A 343 -5.86 -11.06 9.09
CA HIS A 343 -6.61 -10.08 9.89
C HIS A 343 -8.08 -10.48 10.07
N LEU A 344 -8.68 -11.10 9.05
CA LEU A 344 -10.07 -11.53 9.08
C LEU A 344 -10.31 -12.60 10.16
N LYS A 345 -9.49 -13.67 10.17
CA LYS A 345 -9.57 -14.75 11.19
C LYS A 345 -9.15 -14.28 12.58
N ALA A 346 -8.25 -13.30 12.67
CA ALA A 346 -7.88 -12.63 13.93
C ALA A 346 -8.93 -11.63 14.45
N GLY A 347 -10.06 -11.47 13.75
CA GLY A 347 -11.22 -10.75 14.27
C GLY A 347 -11.35 -9.29 13.85
N LEU A 348 -10.63 -8.83 12.82
CA LEU A 348 -10.76 -7.47 12.26
C LEU A 348 -12.06 -7.30 11.47
N GLN A 349 -13.17 -7.29 12.20
CA GLN A 349 -14.54 -7.27 11.72
C GLN A 349 -15.40 -6.33 12.56
N ALA A 350 -16.38 -5.69 11.93
CA ALA A 350 -17.34 -4.79 12.54
C ALA A 350 -18.69 -4.86 11.80
N PHE A 351 -19.77 -4.40 12.43
CA PHE A 351 -21.09 -4.33 11.81
C PHE A 351 -21.56 -2.89 11.67
N PHE A 352 -22.27 -2.59 10.59
CA PHE A 352 -23.03 -1.35 10.46
C PHE A 352 -24.49 -1.65 10.08
N ARG A 353 -25.40 -0.76 10.50
CA ARG A 353 -26.84 -0.92 10.31
C ARG A 353 -27.41 0.18 9.42
N VAL A 354 -27.95 -0.24 8.28
CA VAL A 354 -28.72 0.62 7.37
C VAL A 354 -30.20 0.47 7.67
N GLN A 355 -30.83 1.52 8.18
CA GLN A 355 -32.23 1.53 8.58
C GLN A 355 -33.13 2.02 7.45
N ASN A 356 -34.35 1.49 7.36
CA ASN A 356 -35.35 2.08 6.47
C ASN A 356 -36.05 3.26 7.16
N CYS A 357 -35.62 4.48 6.81
CA CYS A 357 -36.19 5.72 7.35
C CYS A 357 -37.24 6.37 6.42
N ASN A 358 -37.74 5.63 5.42
CA ASN A 358 -38.72 6.09 4.44
C ASN A 358 -38.32 7.38 3.67
N LYS A 359 -37.01 7.58 3.44
CA LYS A 359 -36.53 8.62 2.53
C LYS A 359 -36.90 8.24 1.07
N PRO A 360 -37.25 9.22 0.22
CA PRO A 360 -37.54 8.94 -1.18
C PRO A 360 -36.28 8.42 -1.87
N LEU A 361 -36.42 7.31 -2.61
CA LEU A 361 -35.33 6.73 -3.39
C LEU A 361 -34.86 7.74 -4.46
N LEU A 362 -33.56 8.06 -4.46
CA LEU A 362 -32.98 9.10 -5.33
C LEU A 362 -32.83 8.67 -6.80
N GLU A 363 -32.78 7.38 -7.11
CA GLU A 363 -32.72 6.88 -8.48
C GLU A 363 -33.80 5.82 -8.75
N ASP A 364 -34.39 5.88 -9.96
CA ASP A 364 -35.26 4.84 -10.50
C ASP A 364 -34.51 3.51 -10.43
N ASN A 365 -35.08 2.52 -9.74
CA ASN A 365 -34.67 1.13 -9.86
C ASN A 365 -34.86 0.71 -11.33
N ILE A 366 -33.84 0.88 -12.16
CA ILE A 366 -33.78 0.26 -13.48
C ILE A 366 -33.73 -1.24 -13.21
N TRP A 367 -34.89 -1.89 -13.22
CA TRP A 367 -34.96 -3.34 -13.26
C TRP A 367 -34.18 -3.81 -14.47
N GLY A 368 -33.34 -4.83 -14.27
CA GLY A 368 -32.38 -5.26 -15.26
C GLY A 368 -33.05 -5.50 -16.61
N LYS A 369 -32.74 -4.69 -17.62
CA LYS A 369 -33.38 -4.83 -18.94
C LYS A 369 -32.90 -6.10 -19.64
N ASN A 370 -31.68 -6.53 -19.35
CA ASN A 370 -31.10 -7.78 -19.83
C ASN A 370 -30.66 -8.65 -18.65
N VAL A 371 -30.81 -9.97 -18.81
CA VAL A 371 -30.35 -10.97 -17.86
C VAL A 371 -29.12 -11.67 -18.43
N ARG A 372 -28.02 -11.68 -17.68
CA ARG A 372 -26.80 -12.45 -17.97
C ARG A 372 -26.83 -13.69 -17.10
N HIS A 373 -27.04 -14.87 -17.69
CA HIS A 373 -27.17 -16.12 -16.94
C HIS A 373 -25.96 -17.02 -17.19
N TYR A 374 -25.28 -17.38 -16.10
CA TYR A 374 -24.11 -18.26 -16.08
C TYR A 374 -24.43 -19.58 -15.36
N TYR A 375 -23.83 -20.66 -15.81
CA TYR A 375 -23.85 -21.97 -15.15
C TYR A 375 -22.42 -22.30 -14.73
N ILE A 376 -22.16 -22.28 -13.43
CA ILE A 376 -20.81 -22.47 -12.89
C ILE A 376 -20.84 -23.65 -11.93
N ALA A 377 -19.86 -24.53 -11.99
CA ALA A 377 -19.68 -25.57 -10.98
C ALA A 377 -18.31 -25.45 -10.31
N ALA A 378 -18.25 -25.82 -9.03
CA ALA A 378 -16.99 -26.08 -8.34
C ALA A 378 -16.66 -27.56 -8.48
N GLU A 379 -15.46 -27.90 -8.93
CA GLU A 379 -15.01 -29.27 -9.15
C GLU A 379 -13.54 -29.48 -8.82
N GLU A 380 -13.17 -30.72 -8.50
CA GLU A 380 -11.80 -31.09 -8.16
C GLU A 380 -10.95 -31.27 -9.41
N ILE A 381 -9.74 -30.71 -9.41
CA ILE A 381 -8.71 -30.94 -10.43
C ILE A 381 -7.35 -31.18 -9.78
N ILE A 382 -6.42 -31.77 -10.52
CA ILE A 382 -4.99 -31.69 -10.17
C ILE A 382 -4.41 -30.51 -10.93
N TRP A 383 -3.95 -29.51 -10.19
CA TRP A 383 -3.30 -28.33 -10.72
C TRP A 383 -1.78 -28.47 -10.63
N ASN A 384 -1.09 -28.22 -11.75
CA ASN A 384 0.36 -28.19 -11.80
C ASN A 384 0.79 -26.74 -12.02
N TYR A 385 1.50 -26.16 -11.04
CA TYR A 385 1.95 -24.77 -11.06
C TYR A 385 3.01 -24.50 -12.14
N ALA A 386 3.72 -25.55 -12.59
CA ALA A 386 4.73 -25.48 -13.62
C ALA A 386 4.66 -26.69 -14.57
N PRO A 387 3.72 -26.72 -15.53
CA PRO A 387 3.54 -27.88 -16.40
C PRO A 387 4.77 -28.29 -17.23
N SER A 388 5.71 -27.37 -17.47
CA SER A 388 6.95 -27.67 -18.18
C SER A 388 8.00 -28.36 -17.31
N GLY A 389 7.94 -28.21 -15.98
CA GLY A 389 8.99 -28.60 -15.04
C GLY A 389 10.28 -27.78 -15.14
N VAL A 390 10.28 -26.67 -15.88
CA VAL A 390 11.47 -25.81 -16.09
C VAL A 390 11.15 -24.36 -15.79
N ASP A 391 12.14 -23.59 -15.35
CA ASP A 391 12.07 -22.13 -15.38
C ASP A 391 12.30 -21.64 -16.82
N ILE A 392 11.30 -21.00 -17.42
CA ILE A 392 11.40 -20.52 -18.80
C ILE A 392 12.42 -19.37 -18.93
N PHE A 393 12.78 -18.68 -17.84
CA PHE A 393 13.75 -17.59 -17.83
C PHE A 393 15.18 -18.12 -17.85
N THR A 394 15.54 -19.00 -16.92
CA THR A 394 16.91 -19.54 -16.77
C THR A 394 17.16 -20.78 -17.65
N LYS A 395 16.10 -21.48 -18.08
CA LYS A 395 16.12 -22.78 -18.78
C LYS A 395 16.57 -23.94 -17.90
N GLU A 396 16.59 -23.77 -16.59
CA GLU A 396 16.96 -24.81 -15.62
C GLU A 396 15.73 -25.64 -15.20
N ASN A 397 15.98 -26.85 -14.72
CA ASN A 397 14.94 -27.69 -14.14
C ASN A 397 14.59 -27.15 -12.74
N LEU A 398 13.30 -27.10 -12.41
CA LEU A 398 12.84 -26.56 -11.13
C LEU A 398 13.30 -27.37 -9.91
N THR A 399 13.65 -28.66 -10.11
CA THR A 399 14.16 -29.53 -9.04
C THR A 399 15.69 -29.62 -9.04
N THR A 400 16.39 -28.62 -9.58
CA THR A 400 17.86 -28.60 -9.56
C THR A 400 18.33 -28.35 -8.12
N PRO A 401 19.27 -29.15 -7.57
CA PRO A 401 19.78 -28.91 -6.22
C PRO A 401 20.36 -27.49 -6.09
N GLU A 402 20.16 -26.86 -4.93
CA GLU A 402 20.64 -25.51 -4.60
C GLU A 402 19.98 -24.37 -5.43
N SER A 403 18.94 -24.64 -6.22
CA SER A 403 18.14 -23.60 -6.88
C SER A 403 16.98 -23.13 -6.00
N ASP A 404 16.60 -21.86 -6.05
CA ASP A 404 15.48 -21.34 -5.26
C ASP A 404 14.16 -22.06 -5.57
N SER A 405 13.98 -22.50 -6.82
CA SER A 405 12.80 -23.26 -7.23
C SER A 405 12.66 -24.64 -6.56
N VAL A 406 13.75 -25.22 -6.05
CA VAL A 406 13.71 -26.56 -5.46
C VAL A 406 12.85 -26.60 -4.20
N VAL A 407 12.82 -25.51 -3.44
CA VAL A 407 12.06 -25.37 -2.19
C VAL A 407 10.58 -25.67 -2.43
N PHE A 408 10.02 -25.14 -3.52
CA PHE A 408 8.59 -25.25 -3.86
C PHE A 408 8.26 -26.48 -4.70
N PHE A 409 9.21 -26.98 -5.50
CA PHE A 409 8.94 -28.04 -6.49
C PHE A 409 9.49 -29.42 -6.11
N GLU A 410 10.32 -29.53 -5.05
CA GLU A 410 10.79 -30.82 -4.55
C GLU A 410 9.63 -31.69 -4.05
N GLN A 411 9.58 -32.93 -4.54
CA GLN A 411 8.63 -33.93 -4.09
C GLN A 411 9.38 -35.08 -3.41
N GLY A 412 8.97 -35.47 -2.21
CA GLY A 412 9.75 -36.41 -1.40
C GLY A 412 9.00 -37.13 -0.29
N ALA A 413 9.72 -37.37 0.83
CA ALA A 413 9.17 -38.03 2.01
C ALA A 413 8.08 -37.17 2.68
N THR A 414 8.40 -35.90 2.90
CA THR A 414 7.58 -34.93 3.64
C THR A 414 7.24 -33.67 2.82
N ARG A 415 7.48 -33.68 1.50
CA ARG A 415 7.23 -32.55 0.59
C ARG A 415 6.29 -32.96 -0.54
N ILE A 416 5.27 -32.12 -0.80
CA ILE A 416 4.21 -32.38 -1.80
C ILE A 416 4.73 -32.16 -3.23
N GLY A 417 5.57 -31.15 -3.45
CA GLY A 417 6.10 -30.76 -4.75
C GLY A 417 5.18 -29.83 -5.53
N GLY A 418 5.33 -29.75 -6.85
CA GLY A 418 4.66 -28.72 -7.68
C GLY A 418 3.22 -28.99 -8.15
N SER A 419 2.55 -30.04 -7.65
CA SER A 419 1.21 -30.43 -8.12
C SER A 419 0.27 -30.71 -6.95
N TYR A 420 -0.90 -30.05 -6.97
CA TYR A 420 -1.88 -30.08 -5.87
C TYR A 420 -3.26 -30.41 -6.40
N LYS A 421 -4.02 -31.19 -5.66
CA LYS A 421 -5.46 -31.32 -5.82
C LYS A 421 -6.12 -30.03 -5.32
N LYS A 422 -6.95 -29.41 -6.17
CA LYS A 422 -7.58 -28.10 -5.93
C LYS A 422 -9.08 -28.14 -6.28
N LEU A 423 -9.85 -27.21 -5.72
CA LEU A 423 -11.25 -26.96 -6.12
C LEU A 423 -11.30 -25.68 -6.94
N VAL A 424 -11.91 -25.74 -8.13
CA VAL A 424 -11.93 -24.61 -9.07
C VAL A 424 -13.30 -24.38 -9.67
N TYR A 425 -13.61 -23.14 -10.02
CA TYR A 425 -14.82 -22.80 -10.76
C TYR A 425 -14.65 -23.09 -12.26
N ARG A 426 -15.65 -23.74 -12.87
CA ARG A 426 -15.72 -24.00 -14.32
C ARG A 426 -17.10 -23.68 -14.90
N GLU A 427 -17.12 -23.15 -16.12
CA GLU A 427 -18.34 -22.77 -16.82
C GLU A 427 -18.95 -23.96 -17.58
N TYR A 428 -20.27 -24.05 -17.55
CA TYR A 428 -21.07 -25.06 -18.23
C TYR A 428 -22.09 -24.39 -19.16
N THR A 429 -22.59 -25.15 -20.13
CA THR A 429 -23.54 -24.61 -21.13
C THR A 429 -24.93 -24.36 -20.58
N ASP A 430 -25.34 -25.14 -19.58
CA ASP A 430 -26.71 -25.16 -19.03
C ASP A 430 -26.77 -25.81 -17.63
N GLY A 431 -27.96 -25.82 -17.04
CA GLY A 431 -28.22 -26.32 -15.68
C GLY A 431 -28.12 -27.83 -15.50
N SER A 432 -27.83 -28.61 -16.55
CA SER A 432 -27.51 -30.04 -16.41
C SER A 432 -26.08 -30.30 -15.95
N PHE A 433 -25.18 -29.32 -16.09
CA PHE A 433 -23.75 -29.42 -15.77
C PHE A 433 -23.04 -30.63 -16.42
N THR A 434 -23.48 -30.99 -17.64
CA THR A 434 -22.93 -32.11 -18.41
C THR A 434 -21.84 -31.67 -19.38
N ASN A 435 -22.07 -30.59 -20.15
CA ASN A 435 -21.12 -30.07 -21.13
C ASN A 435 -20.42 -28.84 -20.56
N GLN A 436 -19.12 -28.98 -20.26
CA GLN A 436 -18.28 -27.85 -19.91
C GLN A 436 -18.08 -26.97 -21.15
N LYS A 437 -18.19 -25.65 -20.96
CA LYS A 437 -17.94 -24.70 -22.04
C LYS A 437 -16.43 -24.61 -22.25
N GLU A 438 -15.97 -24.96 -23.44
CA GLU A 438 -14.54 -24.93 -23.78
C GLU A 438 -14.00 -23.50 -23.74
N ARG A 439 -12.82 -23.33 -23.15
CA ARG A 439 -12.08 -22.06 -23.19
C ARG A 439 -11.52 -21.81 -24.56
N GLY A 440 -11.77 -20.61 -25.09
CA GLY A 440 -11.15 -20.17 -26.33
C GLY A 440 -9.67 -19.82 -26.18
N PRO A 441 -8.96 -19.57 -27.29
CA PRO A 441 -7.56 -19.16 -27.27
C PRO A 441 -7.33 -17.81 -26.57
N ASP A 442 -8.35 -16.95 -26.51
CA ASP A 442 -8.28 -15.68 -25.76
C ASP A 442 -8.40 -15.88 -24.24
N GLU A 443 -8.91 -17.03 -23.79
CA GLU A 443 -9.19 -17.35 -22.38
C GLU A 443 -8.18 -18.36 -21.80
N GLU A 444 -7.25 -18.86 -22.63
CA GLU A 444 -6.19 -19.80 -22.21
C GLU A 444 -5.41 -19.24 -21.01
N HIS A 445 -5.17 -17.93 -21.00
CA HIS A 445 -4.42 -17.26 -19.94
C HIS A 445 -5.12 -17.28 -18.56
N LEU A 446 -6.43 -17.57 -18.48
CA LEU A 446 -7.15 -17.58 -17.20
C LEU A 446 -6.61 -18.64 -16.22
N GLY A 447 -5.95 -19.69 -16.72
CA GLY A 447 -5.29 -20.66 -15.85
C GLY A 447 -6.23 -21.28 -14.80
N ILE A 448 -5.87 -21.14 -13.53
CA ILE A 448 -6.66 -21.71 -12.43
C ILE A 448 -8.02 -21.04 -12.27
N LEU A 449 -8.10 -19.74 -12.58
CA LEU A 449 -9.26 -18.87 -12.31
C LEU A 449 -10.57 -19.44 -12.84
N GLY A 450 -11.69 -19.03 -12.24
CA GLY A 450 -13.02 -19.26 -12.78
C GLY A 450 -13.27 -18.56 -14.13
N PRO A 451 -14.42 -18.81 -14.79
CA PRO A 451 -14.84 -18.05 -15.96
C PRO A 451 -15.10 -16.57 -15.64
N VAL A 452 -14.99 -15.71 -16.65
CA VAL A 452 -15.27 -14.28 -16.49
C VAL A 452 -16.78 -14.04 -16.40
N ILE A 453 -17.25 -13.55 -15.25
CA ILE A 453 -18.62 -13.00 -15.12
C ILE A 453 -18.61 -11.56 -15.60
N TRP A 454 -19.52 -11.15 -16.48
CA TRP A 454 -19.52 -9.80 -17.04
C TRP A 454 -20.93 -9.22 -17.15
N ALA A 455 -21.03 -7.91 -16.97
CA ALA A 455 -22.31 -7.22 -17.06
C ALA A 455 -22.14 -5.74 -17.40
N GLU A 456 -23.19 -5.14 -17.97
CA GLU A 456 -23.30 -3.69 -18.10
C GLU A 456 -24.15 -3.09 -16.97
N VAL A 457 -23.94 -1.80 -16.71
CA VAL A 457 -24.83 -1.01 -15.84
C VAL A 457 -26.28 -1.13 -16.32
N GLY A 458 -27.14 -1.62 -15.44
CA GLY A 458 -28.55 -1.88 -15.68
C GLY A 458 -28.87 -3.32 -16.12
N ASP A 459 -27.92 -4.25 -16.06
CA ASP A 459 -28.17 -5.69 -16.23
C ASP A 459 -28.50 -6.37 -14.89
N THR A 460 -29.06 -7.58 -14.98
CA THR A 460 -29.18 -8.53 -13.86
C THR A 460 -28.31 -9.76 -14.15
N ILE A 461 -27.48 -10.15 -13.19
CA ILE A 461 -26.61 -11.32 -13.27
C ILE A 461 -27.32 -12.47 -12.54
N LYS A 462 -27.46 -13.61 -13.21
CA LYS A 462 -27.89 -14.87 -12.60
C LYS A 462 -26.77 -15.89 -12.69
N VAL A 463 -26.45 -16.54 -11.58
CA VAL A 463 -25.45 -17.61 -11.54
C VAL A 463 -26.08 -18.84 -10.93
N THR A 464 -26.34 -19.86 -11.75
CA THR A 464 -26.71 -21.18 -11.25
C THR A 464 -25.43 -21.93 -10.92
N PHE A 465 -25.17 -22.07 -9.62
CA PHE A 465 -24.00 -22.72 -9.05
C PHE A 465 -24.32 -24.15 -8.64
N HIS A 466 -23.49 -25.11 -9.06
CA HIS A 466 -23.57 -26.50 -8.61
C HIS A 466 -22.27 -26.95 -7.96
N ASN A 467 -22.36 -27.54 -6.77
CA ASN A 467 -21.20 -27.98 -6.03
C ASN A 467 -20.89 -29.47 -6.32
N LYS A 468 -19.82 -29.76 -7.06
CA LYS A 468 -19.34 -31.13 -7.30
C LYS A 468 -18.22 -31.54 -6.31
N GLY A 469 -17.77 -30.63 -5.45
CA GLY A 469 -16.73 -30.86 -4.46
C GLY A 469 -17.23 -31.52 -3.17
N PRO A 470 -16.32 -31.93 -2.27
CA PRO A 470 -16.66 -32.60 -1.02
C PRO A 470 -17.00 -31.65 0.15
N TYR A 471 -16.69 -30.36 0.02
CA TYR A 471 -16.94 -29.34 1.04
C TYR A 471 -18.14 -28.45 0.68
N PRO A 472 -18.84 -27.84 1.65
CA PRO A 472 -19.82 -26.80 1.38
C PRO A 472 -19.13 -25.55 0.85
N LEU A 473 -19.67 -24.94 -0.20
CA LEU A 473 -19.07 -23.79 -0.90
C LEU A 473 -20.13 -22.72 -1.18
N SER A 474 -19.71 -21.54 -1.64
CA SER A 474 -20.62 -20.48 -2.08
C SER A 474 -20.06 -19.69 -3.27
N ILE A 475 -20.74 -18.60 -3.67
CA ILE A 475 -20.19 -17.58 -4.56
C ILE A 475 -20.54 -16.20 -4.00
N GLN A 476 -19.53 -15.46 -3.54
CA GLN A 476 -19.61 -14.08 -3.10
C GLN A 476 -18.99 -13.16 -4.17
N PRO A 477 -19.75 -12.21 -4.75
CA PRO A 477 -19.22 -11.26 -5.73
C PRO A 477 -18.73 -9.96 -5.08
N THR A 478 -17.80 -9.26 -5.72
CA THR A 478 -17.40 -7.89 -5.36
C THR A 478 -17.97 -6.85 -6.33
N GLY A 479 -18.42 -5.70 -5.85
CA GLY A 479 -18.83 -4.59 -6.74
C GLY A 479 -20.13 -4.80 -7.51
N VAL A 480 -21.05 -5.62 -6.98
CA VAL A 480 -22.43 -5.76 -7.48
C VAL A 480 -23.42 -5.69 -6.31
N ARG A 481 -24.69 -5.46 -6.61
CA ARG A 481 -25.73 -5.38 -5.59
C ARG A 481 -26.47 -6.70 -5.44
N PHE A 482 -26.46 -7.25 -4.23
CA PHE A 482 -27.22 -8.44 -3.85
C PHE A 482 -28.17 -8.13 -2.68
N THR A 483 -29.22 -8.93 -2.56
CA THR A 483 -30.08 -8.97 -1.37
C THR A 483 -29.47 -9.92 -0.35
N VAL A 484 -29.90 -9.83 0.91
CA VAL A 484 -29.43 -10.73 1.99
C VAL A 484 -29.64 -12.21 1.62
N ASP A 485 -30.71 -12.55 0.90
CA ASP A 485 -30.99 -13.92 0.45
C ASP A 485 -30.02 -14.44 -0.63
N ASN A 486 -29.22 -13.56 -1.25
CA ASN A 486 -28.25 -13.89 -2.30
C ASN A 486 -26.80 -13.58 -1.89
N GLU A 487 -26.57 -13.30 -0.61
CA GLU A 487 -25.23 -13.10 -0.05
C GLU A 487 -24.52 -14.45 0.10
N GLY A 488 -23.30 -14.53 -0.45
CA GLY A 488 -22.50 -15.77 -0.45
C GLY A 488 -21.70 -15.97 0.84
N THR A 489 -21.73 -15.01 1.76
CA THR A 489 -20.98 -15.06 3.03
C THR A 489 -21.97 -15.12 4.19
N TYR A 490 -21.72 -15.98 5.18
CA TYR A 490 -22.57 -16.04 6.37
C TYR A 490 -21.95 -15.26 7.53
N TYR A 491 -22.68 -14.25 7.98
CA TYR A 491 -22.47 -13.60 9.27
C TYR A 491 -23.84 -13.24 9.83
N ALA A 492 -23.95 -13.20 11.16
CA ALA A 492 -25.25 -12.88 11.77
C ALA A 492 -25.09 -12.11 13.09
N PRO A 493 -25.82 -11.00 13.26
CA PRO A 493 -26.25 -10.61 14.59
C PRO A 493 -27.28 -11.64 15.11
N PRO A 494 -27.45 -11.81 16.44
CA PRO A 494 -28.30 -12.86 16.99
C PRO A 494 -29.79 -12.63 16.66
N ALA A 495 -30.30 -13.14 15.53
CA ALA A 495 -31.73 -13.37 15.23
C ALA A 495 -32.10 -13.90 13.82
N HIS A 496 -31.19 -14.03 12.83
CA HIS A 496 -31.57 -14.46 11.47
C HIS A 496 -30.82 -15.70 10.98
N ILE A 497 -31.57 -16.75 10.59
CA ILE A 497 -31.04 -17.98 9.98
C ILE A 497 -31.51 -18.03 8.53
N LEU A 498 -30.63 -17.71 7.59
CA LEU A 498 -30.77 -18.06 6.17
C LEU A 498 -29.42 -18.61 5.72
N LYS A 499 -29.36 -19.94 5.51
CA LYS A 499 -28.13 -20.66 5.12
C LYS A 499 -28.06 -20.98 3.61
N GLY A 500 -29.07 -20.62 2.83
CA GLY A 500 -29.22 -21.13 1.45
C GLY A 500 -28.13 -20.67 0.48
N ALA A 501 -27.88 -19.37 0.38
CA ALA A 501 -26.91 -18.79 -0.54
C ALA A 501 -25.46 -18.88 -0.03
N SER A 502 -25.27 -18.75 1.28
CA SER A 502 -23.95 -18.70 1.90
C SER A 502 -23.37 -20.09 2.24
N HIS A 503 -24.10 -21.17 1.95
CA HIS A 503 -23.68 -22.54 2.26
C HIS A 503 -24.36 -23.55 1.32
N VAL A 504 -23.77 -23.77 0.15
CA VAL A 504 -24.22 -24.77 -0.83
C VAL A 504 -23.51 -26.09 -0.57
N ALA A 505 -24.24 -27.07 -0.05
CA ALA A 505 -23.64 -28.35 0.35
C ALA A 505 -23.16 -29.15 -0.87
N PRO A 506 -22.30 -30.18 -0.67
CA PRO A 506 -21.90 -31.10 -1.73
C PRO A 506 -23.12 -31.65 -2.50
N LYS A 507 -23.06 -31.58 -3.83
CA LYS A 507 -24.11 -31.98 -4.79
C LYS A 507 -25.36 -31.10 -4.82
N GLU A 508 -25.42 -30.03 -4.04
CA GLU A 508 -26.52 -29.07 -4.12
C GLU A 508 -26.32 -28.05 -5.24
N THR A 509 -27.42 -27.37 -5.59
CA THR A 509 -27.45 -26.32 -6.59
C THR A 509 -28.18 -25.12 -6.03
N PHE A 510 -27.59 -23.94 -6.17
CA PHE A 510 -28.21 -22.66 -5.81
C PHE A 510 -28.19 -21.71 -7.02
N THR A 511 -29.17 -20.81 -7.14
CA THR A 511 -29.15 -19.79 -8.19
C THR A 511 -29.12 -18.40 -7.56
N TYR A 512 -27.99 -17.73 -7.69
CA TYR A 512 -27.79 -16.36 -7.27
C TYR A 512 -28.41 -15.38 -8.25
N GLU A 513 -28.95 -14.28 -7.74
CA GLU A 513 -29.42 -13.13 -8.51
C GLU A 513 -28.81 -11.84 -7.96
N TRP A 514 -28.02 -11.16 -8.79
CA TRP A 514 -27.38 -9.90 -8.49
C TRP A 514 -27.79 -8.83 -9.49
N THR A 515 -27.82 -7.57 -9.06
CA THR A 515 -28.16 -6.42 -9.90
C THR A 515 -26.98 -5.49 -10.05
N VAL A 516 -26.88 -4.82 -11.19
CA VAL A 516 -25.81 -3.87 -11.49
C VAL A 516 -26.39 -2.46 -11.63
N PRO A 517 -26.85 -1.82 -10.53
CA PRO A 517 -27.30 -0.43 -10.59
C PRO A 517 -26.15 0.50 -10.99
N LYS A 518 -26.49 1.72 -11.41
CA LYS A 518 -25.49 2.75 -11.73
C LYS A 518 -24.56 3.04 -10.55
N GLY A 519 -25.07 2.92 -9.33
CA GLY A 519 -24.33 3.10 -8.09
C GLY A 519 -23.19 2.10 -7.85
N VAL A 520 -23.12 0.94 -8.51
CA VAL A 520 -22.00 -0.02 -8.36
C VAL A 520 -21.06 -0.03 -9.56
N GLY A 521 -21.53 0.49 -10.70
CA GLY A 521 -20.75 0.53 -11.94
C GLY A 521 -19.73 1.67 -12.00
N PRO A 522 -19.01 1.76 -13.15
CA PRO A 522 -18.03 2.80 -13.38
C PRO A 522 -18.65 4.20 -13.33
N THR A 523 -17.96 5.13 -12.69
CA THR A 523 -18.30 6.55 -12.66
C THR A 523 -17.95 7.23 -14.00
N HIS A 524 -18.07 8.56 -14.05
CA HIS A 524 -17.66 9.33 -15.22
C HIS A 524 -16.14 9.34 -15.42
N ALA A 525 -15.36 9.34 -14.33
CA ALA A 525 -13.89 9.36 -14.35
C ALA A 525 -13.27 7.97 -14.51
N ASP A 526 -13.99 6.91 -14.10
CA ASP A 526 -13.54 5.53 -14.25
C ASP A 526 -13.36 5.09 -15.71
N PRO A 527 -12.52 4.08 -15.97
CA PRO A 527 -12.46 3.40 -17.25
C PRO A 527 -13.82 2.82 -17.68
N VAL A 528 -13.90 2.39 -18.94
CA VAL A 528 -15.14 1.85 -19.51
C VAL A 528 -15.63 0.62 -18.75
N CYS A 529 -14.72 -0.22 -18.30
CA CYS A 529 -14.99 -1.41 -17.49
C CYS A 529 -14.10 -1.42 -16.26
N LEU A 530 -14.61 -1.96 -15.16
CA LEU A 530 -13.87 -2.18 -13.92
C LEU A 530 -13.60 -3.67 -13.74
N SER A 531 -12.36 -3.99 -13.37
CA SER A 531 -11.96 -5.28 -12.80
C SER A 531 -12.66 -5.49 -11.47
N ARG A 532 -13.17 -6.70 -11.25
CA ARG A 532 -13.84 -7.20 -10.04
C ARG A 532 -13.50 -8.67 -9.89
N MET A 533 -14.01 -9.30 -8.85
CA MET A 533 -13.84 -10.74 -8.64
C MET A 533 -15.05 -11.36 -7.95
N TYR A 534 -15.06 -12.68 -7.93
CA TYR A 534 -15.96 -13.49 -7.11
C TYR A 534 -15.19 -14.68 -6.55
N TYR A 535 -15.57 -15.13 -5.35
CA TYR A 535 -14.89 -16.19 -4.63
C TYR A 535 -15.88 -17.00 -3.79
N SER A 536 -15.49 -18.17 -3.30
CA SER A 536 -16.27 -18.86 -2.27
C SER A 536 -15.96 -18.24 -0.91
N ALA A 537 -17.02 -17.98 -0.15
CA ALA A 537 -16.96 -17.26 1.12
C ALA A 537 -17.65 -18.02 2.25
N VAL A 538 -17.66 -19.36 2.16
CA VAL A 538 -18.02 -20.20 3.31
C VAL A 538 -16.93 -20.06 4.35
N ASP A 539 -15.68 -20.19 3.90
CA ASP A 539 -14.49 -19.87 4.66
C ASP A 539 -13.46 -19.20 3.72
N PRO A 540 -13.54 -17.87 3.51
CA PRO A 540 -12.67 -17.19 2.54
C PRO A 540 -11.18 -17.35 2.85
N THR A 541 -10.79 -17.61 4.10
CA THR A 541 -9.37 -17.82 4.47
C THR A 541 -8.83 -19.15 3.97
N LYS A 542 -9.68 -20.05 3.47
CA LYS A 542 -9.31 -21.37 2.92
C LYS A 542 -9.79 -21.56 1.49
N ASP A 543 -11.03 -21.17 1.22
CA ASP A 543 -11.71 -21.35 -0.06
C ASP A 543 -10.93 -20.73 -1.24
N ILE A 544 -10.42 -19.51 -1.04
CA ILE A 544 -9.64 -18.78 -2.06
C ILE A 544 -8.36 -19.53 -2.38
N PHE A 545 -7.57 -19.87 -1.36
CA PHE A 545 -6.31 -20.62 -1.51
C PHE A 545 -6.53 -22.04 -2.05
N THR A 546 -7.68 -22.66 -1.77
CA THR A 546 -8.06 -23.95 -2.36
C THR A 546 -8.28 -23.85 -3.89
N GLY A 547 -8.55 -22.65 -4.42
CA GLY A 547 -8.65 -22.35 -5.86
C GLY A 547 -9.98 -21.72 -6.31
N LEU A 548 -10.89 -21.39 -5.38
CA LEU A 548 -12.23 -20.89 -5.70
C LEU A 548 -12.26 -19.37 -5.83
N ILE A 549 -11.65 -18.89 -6.90
CA ILE A 549 -11.53 -17.48 -7.25
C ILE A 549 -11.79 -17.29 -8.75
N GLY A 550 -12.47 -16.21 -9.15
CA GLY A 550 -12.69 -15.89 -10.55
C GLY A 550 -12.85 -14.40 -10.83
N PRO A 551 -12.52 -13.96 -12.06
CA PRO A 551 -12.63 -12.57 -12.46
C PRO A 551 -14.09 -12.18 -12.75
N MET A 552 -14.43 -10.95 -12.39
CA MET A 552 -15.67 -10.32 -12.80
C MET A 552 -15.38 -8.96 -13.46
N LYS A 553 -16.25 -8.54 -14.39
CA LYS A 553 -16.08 -7.31 -15.16
C LYS A 553 -17.38 -6.54 -15.24
N ILE A 554 -17.39 -5.31 -14.73
CA ILE A 554 -18.57 -4.44 -14.73
C ILE A 554 -18.32 -3.21 -15.61
N CYS A 555 -19.16 -3.02 -16.63
CA CYS A 555 -18.93 -2.04 -17.67
C CYS A 555 -20.02 -0.97 -17.76
N LYS A 556 -19.66 0.18 -18.34
CA LYS A 556 -20.62 1.23 -18.71
C LYS A 556 -21.66 0.67 -19.69
N LYS A 557 -22.85 1.26 -19.68
CA LYS A 557 -23.96 0.82 -20.52
C LYS A 557 -23.65 0.97 -22.02
N GLY A 558 -23.91 -0.08 -22.80
CA GLY A 558 -23.73 -0.12 -24.24
C GLY A 558 -22.28 -0.24 -24.71
N SER A 559 -21.32 -0.55 -23.83
CA SER A 559 -19.90 -0.65 -24.17
C SER A 559 -19.43 -2.07 -24.47
N LEU A 560 -20.26 -3.09 -24.25
CA LEU A 560 -19.93 -4.48 -24.53
C LEU A 560 -20.52 -4.95 -25.87
N LEU A 561 -19.80 -5.87 -26.51
CA LEU A 561 -20.31 -6.72 -27.59
C LEU A 561 -21.17 -7.85 -27.02
N SER A 562 -21.92 -8.56 -27.87
CA SER A 562 -22.80 -9.65 -27.44
C SER A 562 -22.06 -10.83 -26.80
N ASN A 563 -20.76 -10.97 -27.07
CA ASN A 563 -19.89 -11.98 -26.47
C ASN A 563 -19.18 -11.52 -25.18
N GLY A 564 -19.48 -10.32 -24.67
CA GLY A 564 -18.91 -9.79 -23.43
C GLY A 564 -17.58 -9.06 -23.58
N LYS A 565 -17.00 -9.00 -24.79
CA LYS A 565 -15.80 -8.18 -25.03
C LYS A 565 -16.13 -6.70 -25.06
N GLN A 566 -15.22 -5.88 -24.56
CA GLN A 566 -15.33 -4.42 -24.66
C GLN A 566 -15.22 -3.96 -26.12
N LYS A 567 -16.02 -2.97 -26.52
CA LYS A 567 -15.87 -2.30 -27.83
C LYS A 567 -14.54 -1.53 -27.87
N ASP A 568 -13.95 -1.43 -29.05
CA ASP A 568 -12.69 -0.71 -29.31
C ASP A 568 -11.46 -1.25 -28.53
N VAL A 569 -11.55 -2.50 -28.08
CA VAL A 569 -10.47 -3.25 -27.44
C VAL A 569 -10.24 -4.54 -28.22
N ASP A 570 -8.99 -4.77 -28.63
CA ASP A 570 -8.60 -5.94 -29.41
C ASP A 570 -8.40 -7.17 -28.51
N LYS A 571 -7.79 -6.96 -27.33
CA LYS A 571 -7.46 -8.01 -26.36
C LYS A 571 -7.75 -7.57 -24.92
N GLU A 572 -8.30 -8.50 -24.14
CA GLU A 572 -8.56 -8.34 -22.71
C GLU A 572 -7.84 -9.48 -21.98
N PHE A 573 -7.04 -9.13 -20.97
CA PHE A 573 -6.32 -10.10 -20.12
C PHE A 573 -6.73 -9.93 -18.67
N TYR A 574 -6.74 -11.03 -17.93
CA TYR A 574 -7.01 -11.07 -16.49
C TYR A 574 -5.81 -11.68 -15.78
N LEU A 575 -5.28 -11.00 -14.78
CA LEU A 575 -4.16 -11.48 -13.97
C LEU A 575 -4.52 -11.43 -12.48
N PHE A 576 -4.23 -12.53 -11.82
CA PHE A 576 -4.39 -12.76 -10.39
C PHE A 576 -3.06 -13.21 -9.80
N PRO A 577 -2.18 -12.26 -9.45
CA PRO A 577 -1.02 -12.54 -8.60
C PRO A 577 -1.48 -12.78 -7.17
N THR A 578 -1.02 -13.89 -6.60
CA THR A 578 -1.16 -14.22 -5.17
C THR A 578 -0.11 -15.25 -4.79
N VAL A 579 0.27 -15.26 -3.52
CA VAL A 579 0.95 -16.41 -2.92
C VAL A 579 -0.12 -17.44 -2.59
N PHE A 580 -0.26 -18.47 -3.44
CA PHE A 580 -1.20 -19.56 -3.16
C PHE A 580 -0.69 -20.38 -1.98
N ASP A 581 -1.21 -20.09 -0.79
CA ASP A 581 -0.88 -20.81 0.43
C ASP A 581 -1.63 -22.15 0.48
N GLU A 582 -0.99 -23.23 0.01
CA GLU A 582 -1.59 -24.56 0.03
C GLU A 582 -1.69 -25.13 1.46
N ASN A 583 -1.06 -24.52 2.47
CA ASN A 583 -1.21 -24.91 3.87
C ASN A 583 -2.64 -24.62 4.37
N GLU A 584 -3.26 -23.56 3.86
CA GLU A 584 -4.63 -23.17 4.20
C GLU A 584 -5.68 -23.83 3.29
N SER A 585 -5.25 -24.65 2.32
CA SER A 585 -6.14 -25.38 1.42
C SER A 585 -7.03 -26.37 2.16
N LEU A 586 -8.32 -26.41 1.84
CA LEU A 586 -9.26 -27.44 2.34
C LEU A 586 -8.82 -28.87 1.97
N LEU A 587 -7.93 -28.99 0.99
CA LEU A 587 -7.43 -30.26 0.46
C LEU A 587 -5.99 -30.57 0.89
N LEU A 588 -5.39 -29.83 1.84
CA LEU A 588 -4.02 -30.10 2.32
C LEU A 588 -3.84 -31.57 2.72
N ASP A 589 -4.75 -32.12 3.51
CA ASP A 589 -4.69 -33.53 3.96
C ASP A 589 -4.77 -34.53 2.80
N ASP A 590 -5.58 -34.24 1.78
CA ASP A 590 -5.66 -35.06 0.57
C ASP A 590 -4.35 -34.98 -0.21
N ASN A 591 -3.76 -33.78 -0.31
CA ASN A 591 -2.49 -33.54 -0.99
C ASN A 591 -1.34 -34.26 -0.30
N ILE A 592 -1.23 -34.19 1.03
CA ILE A 592 -0.23 -34.93 1.81
C ILE A 592 -0.35 -36.43 1.51
N ARG A 593 -1.56 -37.01 1.61
CA ARG A 593 -1.79 -38.44 1.35
C ARG A 593 -1.52 -38.84 -0.11
N MET A 594 -1.77 -37.95 -1.06
CA MET A 594 -1.70 -38.25 -2.48
C MET A 594 -0.28 -38.12 -3.05
N PHE A 595 0.51 -37.15 -2.56
CA PHE A 595 1.77 -36.77 -3.19
C PHE A 595 3.01 -37.04 -2.35
N THR A 596 2.91 -37.17 -1.02
CA THR A 596 4.06 -37.51 -0.17
C THR A 596 4.25 -39.01 -0.05
N THR A 597 5.51 -39.46 0.13
CA THR A 597 5.80 -40.89 0.30
C THR A 597 5.78 -41.36 1.76
N ALA A 598 5.84 -40.43 2.73
CA ALA A 598 5.77 -40.69 4.16
C ALA A 598 4.78 -39.71 4.86
N PRO A 599 3.47 -39.80 4.59
CA PRO A 599 2.47 -38.84 5.08
C PRO A 599 2.39 -38.74 6.61
N ASP A 600 2.65 -39.85 7.32
CA ASP A 600 2.65 -39.86 8.80
C ASP A 600 3.85 -39.12 9.41
N GLY A 601 4.86 -38.78 8.60
CA GLY A 601 6.05 -38.02 9.02
C GLY A 601 5.97 -36.53 8.70
N VAL A 602 4.87 -36.05 8.13
CA VAL A 602 4.68 -34.61 7.84
C VAL A 602 4.27 -33.90 9.11
N ASP A 603 5.09 -32.92 9.51
CA ASP A 603 4.73 -31.91 10.49
C ASP A 603 4.19 -30.67 9.75
N LYS A 604 3.01 -30.19 10.11
CA LYS A 604 2.38 -29.02 9.48
C LYS A 604 2.87 -27.70 10.07
N GLU A 605 3.47 -27.77 11.26
CA GLU A 605 4.03 -26.60 11.95
C GLU A 605 5.52 -26.40 11.58
N ASP A 606 6.11 -27.29 10.78
CA ASP A 606 7.47 -27.15 10.23
C ASP A 606 7.50 -25.98 9.22
N GLU A 607 8.31 -24.96 9.50
CA GLU A 607 8.42 -23.76 8.66
C GLU A 607 8.83 -24.09 7.23
N ASP A 608 9.81 -24.98 7.04
CA ASP A 608 10.25 -25.40 5.71
C ASP A 608 9.15 -26.17 4.95
N PHE A 609 8.26 -26.89 5.66
CA PHE A 609 7.09 -27.53 5.05
C PHE A 609 6.09 -26.46 4.60
N GLN A 610 5.81 -25.49 5.46
CA GLN A 610 4.90 -24.40 5.14
C GLN A 610 5.41 -23.62 3.92
N GLU A 611 6.69 -23.28 3.89
CA GLU A 611 7.32 -22.57 2.78
C GLU A 611 7.26 -23.35 1.47
N SER A 612 7.49 -24.67 1.51
CA SER A 612 7.37 -25.54 0.32
C SER A 612 5.97 -25.52 -0.35
N ASN A 613 4.96 -25.10 0.40
CA ASN A 613 3.56 -25.04 -0.01
C ASN A 613 3.08 -23.61 -0.37
N LYS A 614 3.95 -22.59 -0.28
CA LYS A 614 3.64 -21.20 -0.67
C LYS A 614 3.94 -20.96 -2.15
N MET A 615 2.90 -21.05 -2.98
CA MET A 615 3.05 -20.99 -4.44
C MET A 615 2.87 -19.58 -5.00
N HIS A 616 3.99 -18.84 -5.10
CA HIS A 616 4.09 -17.48 -5.65
C HIS A 616 3.75 -17.42 -7.15
N SER A 617 2.47 -17.20 -7.50
CA SER A 617 1.99 -17.45 -8.86
C SER A 617 1.17 -16.31 -9.45
N MET A 618 1.05 -16.30 -10.78
CA MET A 618 0.06 -15.52 -11.52
C MET A 618 -0.89 -16.47 -12.22
N ASN A 619 -2.21 -16.35 -11.94
CA ASN A 619 -3.24 -17.26 -12.44
C ASN A 619 -2.96 -18.75 -12.17
N GLY A 620 -2.20 -19.05 -11.12
CA GLY A 620 -1.77 -20.40 -10.76
C GLY A 620 -0.53 -20.90 -11.51
N PHE A 621 0.15 -20.08 -12.30
CA PHE A 621 1.40 -20.47 -12.97
C PHE A 621 2.62 -19.78 -12.35
N MET A 622 3.76 -20.47 -12.39
CA MET A 622 5.05 -20.02 -11.84
C MET A 622 6.18 -20.18 -12.86
N TYR A 623 7.28 -19.46 -12.65
CA TYR A 623 8.54 -19.59 -13.39
C TYR A 623 8.39 -19.54 -14.93
N GLY A 624 7.52 -18.64 -15.42
CA GLY A 624 7.32 -18.41 -16.85
C GLY A 624 6.32 -19.31 -17.55
N ASN A 625 5.66 -20.23 -16.84
CA ASN A 625 4.80 -21.25 -17.45
C ASN A 625 3.40 -20.79 -17.85
N GLN A 626 3.04 -19.52 -17.65
CA GLN A 626 1.76 -18.94 -18.04
C GLN A 626 1.55 -18.92 -19.56
N PRO A 627 0.53 -19.62 -20.09
CA PRO A 627 0.18 -19.57 -21.50
C PRO A 627 -0.77 -18.39 -21.83
N GLY A 628 -1.03 -18.17 -23.13
CA GLY A 628 -2.14 -17.32 -23.58
C GLY A 628 -1.91 -15.79 -23.60
N LEU A 629 -0.79 -15.27 -23.08
CA LEU A 629 -0.48 -13.83 -23.07
C LEU A 629 0.11 -13.33 -24.41
N ASN A 630 -0.70 -13.39 -25.47
CA ASN A 630 -0.30 -13.03 -26.84
C ASN A 630 -1.14 -11.90 -27.42
N MET A 631 -0.49 -10.86 -27.96
CA MET A 631 -1.11 -9.71 -28.62
C MET A 631 -0.33 -9.26 -29.85
N CYS A 632 -0.91 -8.36 -30.64
CA CYS A 632 -0.26 -7.79 -31.82
C CYS A 632 0.27 -6.38 -31.53
N LEU A 633 1.33 -6.00 -32.25
CA LEU A 633 1.90 -4.65 -32.18
C LEU A 633 0.85 -3.58 -32.50
N GLY A 634 0.66 -2.64 -31.58
CA GLY A 634 -0.28 -1.52 -31.71
C GLY A 634 -1.75 -1.85 -31.40
N ASP A 635 -2.06 -3.07 -30.92
CA ASP A 635 -3.40 -3.43 -30.43
C ASP A 635 -3.83 -2.52 -29.27
N SER A 636 -5.14 -2.29 -29.14
CA SER A 636 -5.75 -1.74 -27.94
C SER A 636 -5.94 -2.87 -26.91
N VAL A 637 -5.16 -2.86 -25.84
CA VAL A 637 -5.12 -3.94 -24.84
C VAL A 637 -5.58 -3.42 -23.48
N VAL A 638 -6.49 -4.16 -22.85
CA VAL A 638 -6.93 -3.89 -21.47
C VAL A 638 -6.51 -5.03 -20.56
N TRP A 639 -5.80 -4.69 -19.48
CA TRP A 639 -5.43 -5.64 -18.44
C TRP A 639 -6.30 -5.42 -17.21
N TYR A 640 -6.98 -6.46 -16.75
CA TYR A 640 -7.75 -6.49 -15.51
C TYR A 640 -6.93 -7.25 -14.46
N LEU A 641 -6.37 -6.52 -13.51
CA LEU A 641 -5.56 -7.10 -12.45
C LEU A 641 -6.40 -7.15 -11.17
N PHE A 642 -6.20 -8.15 -10.33
CA PHE A 642 -6.76 -8.23 -8.98
C PHE A 642 -5.95 -9.18 -8.11
N SER A 643 -6.01 -9.06 -6.79
CA SER A 643 -5.30 -9.96 -5.86
C SER A 643 -6.16 -10.26 -4.62
N ALA A 644 -5.77 -11.26 -3.85
CA ALA A 644 -6.38 -11.72 -2.61
C ALA A 644 -5.30 -12.43 -1.78
N GLY A 645 -5.48 -12.53 -0.46
CA GLY A 645 -4.53 -13.19 0.42
C GLY A 645 -4.29 -12.38 1.70
N ASN A 646 -3.05 -12.29 2.15
CA ASN A 646 -2.69 -11.69 3.45
C ASN A 646 -1.64 -10.57 3.28
N GLU A 647 -0.91 -10.24 4.34
CA GLU A 647 0.10 -9.19 4.38
C GLU A 647 1.31 -9.46 3.49
N ALA A 648 1.61 -10.72 3.15
CA ALA A 648 2.62 -11.07 2.16
C ALA A 648 2.23 -10.59 0.75
N ASP A 649 0.92 -10.48 0.45
CA ASP A 649 0.42 -10.14 -0.88
C ASP A 649 0.53 -8.64 -1.24
N ILE A 650 1.73 -8.07 -1.10
CA ILE A 650 2.11 -6.75 -1.63
C ILE A 650 2.81 -6.95 -2.97
N HIS A 651 2.09 -6.73 -4.06
CA HIS A 651 2.57 -7.07 -5.40
C HIS A 651 2.91 -5.83 -6.21
N GLY A 652 4.13 -5.74 -6.74
CA GLY A 652 4.50 -4.76 -7.77
C GLY A 652 4.54 -5.38 -9.17
N ILE A 653 3.39 -5.50 -9.87
CA ILE A 653 3.33 -6.19 -11.18
C ILE A 653 3.86 -5.31 -12.30
N TYR A 654 5.10 -5.53 -12.70
CA TYR A 654 5.86 -4.80 -13.71
C TYR A 654 5.74 -5.43 -15.10
N PHE A 655 5.46 -4.60 -16.11
CA PHE A 655 5.46 -4.99 -17.52
C PHE A 655 6.71 -4.46 -18.22
N SER A 656 7.71 -5.32 -18.43
CA SER A 656 8.96 -4.87 -19.04
C SER A 656 8.76 -4.39 -20.48
N GLY A 657 9.43 -3.29 -20.84
CA GLY A 657 9.45 -2.73 -22.20
C GLY A 657 8.21 -1.93 -22.65
N ASN A 658 7.06 -2.03 -21.97
CA ASN A 658 5.84 -1.28 -22.30
C ASN A 658 5.26 -0.57 -21.06
N THR A 659 4.51 0.51 -21.27
CA THR A 659 3.82 1.24 -20.20
C THR A 659 2.32 1.19 -20.40
N TYR A 660 1.57 1.50 -19.35
CA TYR A 660 0.12 1.59 -19.39
C TYR A 660 -0.37 2.93 -18.83
N LEU A 661 -1.64 3.23 -19.08
CA LEU A 661 -2.38 4.31 -18.44
C LEU A 661 -3.45 3.74 -17.52
N SER A 662 -3.55 4.29 -16.31
CA SER A 662 -4.66 4.03 -15.38
C SER A 662 -5.03 5.35 -14.72
N LYS A 663 -6.32 5.71 -14.75
CA LYS A 663 -6.82 7.00 -14.22
C LYS A 663 -6.07 8.24 -14.73
N GLY A 664 -5.48 8.17 -15.92
CA GLY A 664 -4.71 9.27 -16.54
C GLY A 664 -3.24 9.36 -16.13
N GLU A 665 -2.79 8.53 -15.17
CA GLU A 665 -1.40 8.41 -14.74
C GLU A 665 -0.69 7.33 -15.56
N ARG A 666 0.60 7.53 -15.81
CA ARG A 666 1.46 6.63 -16.57
C ARG A 666 2.41 5.85 -15.67
N ARG A 667 2.29 4.53 -15.68
CA ARG A 667 3.15 3.58 -14.95
C ARG A 667 3.44 2.37 -15.83
N ASP A 668 4.37 1.54 -15.42
CA ASP A 668 4.63 0.19 -15.94
C ASP A 668 4.56 -0.88 -14.85
N THR A 669 4.59 -0.49 -13.57
CA THR A 669 4.34 -1.36 -12.43
C THR A 669 3.00 -1.07 -11.76
N ALA A 670 2.18 -2.09 -11.55
CA ALA A 670 0.86 -2.01 -10.93
C ALA A 670 0.86 -2.63 -9.53
N ASN A 671 0.65 -1.81 -8.50
CA ASN A 671 0.59 -2.28 -7.12
C ASN A 671 -0.76 -2.96 -6.81
N LEU A 672 -0.72 -4.16 -6.23
CA LEU A 672 -1.92 -4.89 -5.79
C LEU A 672 -1.74 -5.38 -4.36
N PHE A 673 -2.87 -5.48 -3.67
CA PHE A 673 -3.02 -5.93 -2.28
C PHE A 673 -4.26 -6.83 -2.19
N PRO A 674 -4.51 -7.50 -1.05
CA PRO A 674 -5.73 -8.30 -0.89
C PRO A 674 -6.99 -7.52 -1.29
N HIS A 675 -7.80 -8.11 -2.15
CA HIS A 675 -9.05 -7.57 -2.69
C HIS A 675 -8.93 -6.27 -3.51
N THR A 676 -7.71 -5.85 -3.86
CA THR A 676 -7.48 -4.76 -4.81
C THR A 676 -7.78 -5.23 -6.22
N SER A 677 -8.36 -4.35 -7.04
CA SER A 677 -8.62 -4.60 -8.46
C SER A 677 -8.30 -3.37 -9.30
N LEU A 678 -7.58 -3.54 -10.40
CA LEU A 678 -7.14 -2.47 -11.30
C LEU A 678 -7.52 -2.75 -12.76
N THR A 679 -7.64 -1.69 -13.55
CA THR A 679 -7.88 -1.77 -15.00
C THR A 679 -6.87 -0.88 -15.71
N LEU A 680 -6.01 -1.50 -16.51
CA LEU A 680 -4.87 -0.85 -17.16
C LEU A 680 -5.11 -0.79 -18.67
N LEU A 681 -4.81 0.35 -19.27
CA LEU A 681 -4.90 0.57 -20.71
C LEU A 681 -3.51 0.58 -21.32
N MET A 682 -3.20 -0.40 -22.16
CA MET A 682 -1.89 -0.56 -22.80
C MET A 682 -2.04 -0.57 -24.32
N LYS A 683 -1.07 0.03 -25.00
CA LYS A 683 -0.92 -0.08 -26.45
C LYS A 683 0.54 -0.45 -26.74
N PRO A 684 0.85 -1.75 -26.95
CA PRO A 684 2.23 -2.20 -27.08
C PRO A 684 2.88 -1.63 -28.34
N ASP A 685 4.09 -1.08 -28.19
CA ASP A 685 4.77 -0.31 -29.24
C ASP A 685 6.14 -0.88 -29.66
N THR A 686 6.50 -2.05 -29.13
CA THR A 686 7.72 -2.79 -29.49
C THR A 686 7.39 -4.27 -29.68
N GLU A 687 7.90 -4.88 -30.76
CA GLU A 687 7.80 -6.33 -30.99
C GLU A 687 8.79 -7.09 -30.09
N GLY A 688 8.37 -8.21 -29.52
CA GLY A 688 9.23 -9.04 -28.68
C GLY A 688 8.48 -9.90 -27.69
N THR A 689 9.25 -10.68 -26.93
CA THR A 689 8.78 -11.40 -25.74
C THR A 689 9.33 -10.67 -24.52
N PHE A 690 8.42 -10.19 -23.70
CA PHE A 690 8.68 -9.35 -22.53
C PHE A 690 8.20 -10.04 -21.27
N ASP A 691 8.51 -9.44 -20.14
CA ASP A 691 8.29 -9.99 -18.80
C ASP A 691 7.11 -9.27 -18.16
N VAL A 692 6.22 -10.06 -17.55
CA VAL A 692 5.28 -9.56 -16.55
C VAL A 692 5.66 -10.25 -15.25
N GLU A 693 6.14 -9.49 -14.27
CA GLU A 693 6.80 -10.03 -13.08
C GLU A 693 6.50 -9.16 -11.86
N CYS A 694 6.53 -9.77 -10.67
CA CYS A 694 6.43 -9.02 -9.43
C CYS A 694 7.81 -8.46 -9.05
N LEU A 695 7.89 -7.18 -8.70
CA LEU A 695 9.14 -6.54 -8.24
C LEU A 695 9.46 -6.80 -6.77
N THR A 696 8.47 -7.23 -5.99
CA THR A 696 8.68 -7.74 -4.62
C THR A 696 9.64 -8.92 -4.68
N THR A 697 10.78 -8.82 -4.01
CA THR A 697 11.92 -9.72 -4.27
C THR A 697 11.63 -11.19 -4.00
N ASP A 698 10.95 -11.51 -2.89
CA ASP A 698 10.65 -12.91 -2.57
C ASP A 698 9.66 -13.51 -3.55
N HIS A 699 8.67 -12.73 -3.99
CA HIS A 699 7.75 -13.17 -5.03
C HIS A 699 8.47 -13.47 -6.35
N TYR A 700 9.43 -12.64 -6.76
CA TYR A 700 10.21 -12.86 -7.99
C TYR A 700 11.04 -14.14 -7.90
N THR A 701 11.78 -14.31 -6.79
CA THR A 701 12.62 -15.47 -6.51
C THR A 701 11.78 -16.75 -6.41
N GLY A 702 10.64 -16.67 -5.72
CA GLY A 702 9.62 -17.72 -5.59
C GLY A 702 8.87 -18.06 -6.87
N GLY A 703 9.08 -17.32 -7.97
CA GLY A 703 8.60 -17.70 -9.30
C GLY A 703 7.42 -16.91 -9.84
N MET A 704 7.04 -15.79 -9.22
CA MET A 704 5.99 -14.88 -9.70
C MET A 704 6.48 -14.01 -10.88
N LYS A 705 6.83 -14.68 -11.97
CA LYS A 705 7.36 -14.09 -13.21
C LYS A 705 6.85 -14.85 -14.42
N GLN A 706 6.31 -14.13 -15.41
CA GLN A 706 5.69 -14.68 -16.61
C GLN A 706 6.12 -13.93 -17.87
N LYS A 707 5.83 -14.50 -19.05
CA LYS A 707 6.14 -13.88 -20.34
C LYS A 707 4.87 -13.40 -21.03
N TYR A 708 4.91 -12.22 -21.65
CA TYR A 708 3.91 -11.79 -22.63
C TYR A 708 4.56 -11.50 -23.98
N THR A 709 3.84 -11.76 -25.07
CA THR A 709 4.39 -11.67 -26.43
C THR A 709 3.62 -10.69 -27.28
N VAL A 710 4.35 -9.74 -27.88
CA VAL A 710 3.87 -8.79 -28.87
C VAL A 710 4.38 -9.22 -30.24
N LYS A 711 3.49 -9.56 -31.17
CA LYS A 711 3.83 -10.07 -32.52
C LYS A 711 3.52 -9.05 -33.61
N GLN A 712 4.30 -9.06 -34.69
CA GLN A 712 3.95 -8.34 -35.91
C GLN A 712 2.83 -9.05 -36.70
N CYS A 713 1.56 -8.67 -36.47
CA CYS A 713 0.42 -9.32 -37.14
C CYS A 713 -0.04 -8.65 -38.45
N LYS A 714 0.29 -7.35 -38.65
CA LYS A 714 -0.05 -6.57 -39.85
C LYS A 714 1.21 -5.89 -40.39
N ARG A 715 1.36 -5.69 -41.70
CA ARG A 715 2.44 -4.85 -42.26
C ARG A 715 2.16 -3.39 -41.90
N GLN A 716 2.90 -2.84 -40.94
CA GLN A 716 2.89 -1.39 -40.69
C GLN A 716 3.95 -0.69 -41.55
N PRO A 717 3.76 0.58 -41.91
CA PRO A 717 4.85 1.43 -42.40
C PRO A 717 5.96 1.46 -41.34
N GLY A 718 7.22 1.49 -41.75
CA GLY A 718 8.37 1.50 -40.83
C GLY A 718 8.25 2.58 -39.75
N ASP A 719 8.86 2.30 -38.59
CA ASP A 719 8.82 3.14 -37.38
C ASP A 719 9.19 4.60 -37.72
N ALA A 720 8.18 5.47 -37.74
CA ALA A 720 8.32 6.88 -38.11
C ALA A 720 8.55 7.76 -36.89
N THR A 721 9.06 7.20 -35.78
CA THR A 721 9.34 7.96 -34.57
C THR A 721 10.54 8.90 -34.81
N LEU A 722 10.24 10.18 -35.07
CA LEU A 722 11.22 11.24 -35.21
C LEU A 722 11.79 11.64 -33.84
N TYR A 723 13.00 11.17 -33.53
CA TYR A 723 13.75 11.61 -32.35
C TYR A 723 14.33 13.01 -32.59
N LEU A 724 14.01 13.95 -31.71
CA LEU A 724 14.29 15.37 -31.91
C LEU A 724 15.48 15.87 -31.06
N GLY A 725 15.87 15.13 -30.02
CA GLY A 725 17.00 15.41 -29.15
C GLY A 725 17.81 14.15 -28.85
N GLU A 726 19.13 14.31 -28.64
CA GLU A 726 20.02 13.23 -28.22
C GLU A 726 20.79 13.68 -26.98
N ARG A 727 20.83 12.82 -25.96
CA ARG A 727 21.53 13.06 -24.69
C ARG A 727 22.46 11.90 -24.43
N THR A 728 23.70 12.17 -24.03
CA THR A 728 24.67 11.13 -23.71
C THR A 728 25.12 11.25 -22.26
N TYR A 729 25.07 10.14 -21.52
CA TYR A 729 25.57 10.03 -20.16
C TYR A 729 26.67 8.98 -20.08
N TYR A 730 27.74 9.27 -19.34
CA TYR A 730 28.81 8.31 -19.06
C TYR A 730 28.65 7.85 -17.61
N VAL A 731 28.27 6.59 -17.42
CA VAL A 731 27.97 6.01 -16.10
C VAL A 731 28.82 4.76 -15.90
N ALA A 732 29.28 4.49 -14.70
CA ALA A 732 29.96 3.25 -14.38
C ALA A 732 29.41 2.61 -13.11
N ALA A 733 29.44 1.29 -13.03
CA ALA A 733 29.27 0.55 -11.79
C ALA A 733 30.63 0.46 -11.08
N VAL A 734 30.71 0.99 -9.85
CA VAL A 734 31.95 1.08 -9.07
C VAL A 734 31.77 0.44 -7.69
N GLU A 735 32.73 -0.36 -7.26
CA GLU A 735 32.74 -0.94 -5.91
C GLU A 735 33.27 0.09 -4.90
N VAL A 736 32.57 0.27 -3.79
CA VAL A 736 32.86 1.26 -2.74
C VAL A 736 32.63 0.69 -1.36
N GLU A 737 33.31 1.22 -0.35
CA GLU A 737 32.86 1.07 1.05
C GLU A 737 31.71 2.06 1.27
N TRP A 738 30.56 1.54 1.65
CA TRP A 738 29.37 2.30 2.01
C TRP A 738 29.15 2.19 3.52
N ASP A 739 28.82 3.29 4.16
CA ASP A 739 28.52 3.35 5.59
C ASP A 739 27.11 3.90 5.76
N TYR A 740 26.17 3.10 6.24
CA TYR A 740 24.77 3.52 6.39
C TYR A 740 24.59 4.60 7.46
N SER A 741 25.47 4.63 8.47
CA SER A 741 25.43 5.58 9.58
C SER A 741 26.84 6.04 9.98
N PRO A 742 27.48 6.92 9.18
CA PRO A 742 28.83 7.44 9.48
C PRO A 742 28.93 8.16 10.81
N SER A 743 27.81 8.71 11.30
CA SER A 743 27.71 9.39 12.59
C SER A 743 26.49 8.90 13.36
N ARG A 744 26.71 8.42 14.59
CA ARG A 744 25.63 8.05 15.53
C ARG A 744 25.25 9.19 16.48
N THR A 745 25.61 10.43 16.14
CA THR A 745 25.34 11.58 17.02
C THR A 745 23.86 11.95 17.05
N TRP A 746 23.21 11.96 15.88
CA TRP A 746 21.78 12.24 15.75
C TRP A 746 20.95 11.17 16.46
N GLU A 747 21.22 9.87 16.22
CA GLU A 747 20.60 8.74 16.93
C GLU A 747 20.75 8.83 18.46
N LYS A 748 21.97 9.07 18.95
CA LYS A 748 22.21 9.19 20.40
C LYS A 748 21.51 10.40 21.00
N GLU A 749 21.44 11.52 20.27
CA GLU A 749 20.68 12.69 20.71
C GLU A 749 19.18 12.40 20.73
N LEU A 750 18.63 11.72 19.71
CA LEU A 750 17.24 11.29 19.66
C LEU A 750 16.88 10.44 20.88
N HIS A 751 17.62 9.35 21.14
CA HIS A 751 17.35 8.49 22.29
C HIS A 751 17.55 9.19 23.63
N HIS A 752 18.53 10.10 23.73
CA HIS A 752 18.70 10.94 24.91
C HIS A 752 17.48 11.84 25.15
N LEU A 753 16.96 12.47 24.09
CA LEU A 753 15.77 13.30 24.14
C LEU A 753 14.52 12.47 24.50
N GLN A 754 14.41 11.23 24.01
CA GLN A 754 13.35 10.28 24.33
C GLN A 754 13.48 9.65 25.72
N GLU A 755 14.59 9.88 26.44
CA GLU A 755 14.91 9.27 27.73
C GLU A 755 14.99 7.74 27.66
N GLN A 756 15.49 7.22 26.54
CA GLN A 756 15.65 5.80 26.25
C GLN A 756 17.13 5.43 26.17
N ASN A 757 17.46 4.19 26.53
CA ASN A 757 18.78 3.59 26.35
C ASN A 757 18.60 2.23 25.68
N VAL A 758 18.52 2.22 24.36
CA VAL A 758 18.20 1.06 23.54
C VAL A 758 19.43 0.72 22.70
N SER A 759 19.75 -0.57 22.59
CA SER A 759 20.78 -1.07 21.67
C SER A 759 20.25 -1.07 20.24
N ASN A 760 21.14 -0.98 19.26
CA ASN A 760 20.77 -0.95 17.85
C ASN A 760 21.28 -2.22 17.15
N VAL A 761 20.37 -3.14 16.85
CA VAL A 761 20.70 -4.45 16.24
C VAL A 761 21.42 -4.30 14.90
N PHE A 762 21.12 -3.23 14.15
CA PHE A 762 21.67 -2.97 12.81
C PHE A 762 23.06 -2.32 12.83
N LEU A 763 23.37 -1.54 13.87
CA LEU A 763 24.59 -0.72 13.94
C LEU A 763 25.60 -1.19 14.98
N ASP A 764 25.16 -1.91 16.01
CA ASP A 764 26.04 -2.46 17.03
C ASP A 764 26.69 -3.74 16.50
N LYS A 765 28.03 -3.82 16.57
CA LYS A 765 28.78 -4.98 16.03
C LYS A 765 28.63 -6.27 16.84
N GLY A 766 28.15 -6.18 18.09
CA GLY A 766 28.10 -7.33 18.98
C GLY A 766 29.44 -8.08 19.04
N GLU A 767 29.40 -9.41 19.00
CA GLU A 767 30.60 -10.25 18.86
C GLU A 767 30.93 -10.60 17.40
N PHE A 768 29.92 -10.77 16.55
CA PHE A 768 30.09 -11.28 15.18
C PHE A 768 29.26 -10.56 14.10
N TYR A 769 28.52 -9.51 14.44
CA TYR A 769 27.78 -8.72 13.45
C TYR A 769 28.70 -7.77 12.66
N ILE A 770 28.24 -7.32 11.50
CA ILE A 770 29.01 -6.48 10.57
C ILE A 770 29.03 -5.00 11.03
N GLY A 771 27.88 -4.49 11.49
CA GLY A 771 27.67 -3.08 11.84
C GLY A 771 27.39 -2.22 10.60
N SER A 772 27.67 -0.91 10.64
CA SER A 772 27.16 0.02 9.61
C SER A 772 27.86 0.03 8.25
N LYS A 773 28.98 -0.69 8.09
CA LYS A 773 29.86 -0.58 6.92
C LYS A 773 29.85 -1.83 6.06
N TYR A 774 29.59 -1.64 4.76
CA TYR A 774 29.50 -2.71 3.78
C TYR A 774 30.20 -2.31 2.49
N LYS A 775 30.89 -3.26 1.86
CA LYS A 775 31.29 -3.17 0.46
C LYS A 775 30.04 -3.27 -0.40
N LYS A 776 29.85 -2.31 -1.28
CA LYS A 776 28.69 -2.19 -2.18
C LYS A 776 29.14 -1.87 -3.60
N VAL A 777 28.24 -1.98 -4.57
CA VAL A 777 28.43 -1.46 -5.93
C VAL A 777 27.39 -0.38 -6.23
N VAL A 778 27.83 0.76 -6.75
CA VAL A 778 26.95 1.91 -7.03
C VAL A 778 27.16 2.45 -8.44
N TYR A 779 26.13 3.10 -8.99
CA TYR A 779 26.26 3.84 -10.23
C TYR A 779 26.90 5.21 -9.99
N GLN A 780 27.96 5.52 -10.73
CA GLN A 780 28.66 6.81 -10.65
C GLN A 780 28.79 7.44 -12.03
N GLN A 781 28.57 8.76 -12.12
CA GLN A 781 28.74 9.50 -13.38
C GLN A 781 30.21 9.87 -13.62
N PHE A 782 30.62 9.82 -14.89
CA PHE A 782 31.93 10.25 -15.37
C PHE A 782 31.80 11.36 -16.41
N THR A 783 32.88 12.11 -16.59
CA THR A 783 32.88 13.27 -17.49
C THR A 783 32.87 12.90 -18.97
N ASN A 784 33.41 11.73 -19.34
CA ASN A 784 33.53 11.27 -20.72
C ASN A 784 33.80 9.75 -20.79
N SER A 785 33.89 9.21 -22.02
CA SER A 785 34.10 7.78 -22.31
C SER A 785 35.46 7.21 -21.91
N MET A 786 36.39 8.03 -21.41
CA MET A 786 37.67 7.53 -20.89
C MET A 786 37.55 7.00 -19.45
N PHE A 787 36.48 7.34 -18.73
CA PHE A 787 36.22 6.92 -17.35
C PHE A 787 37.41 7.14 -16.40
N ARG A 788 38.07 8.30 -16.50
CA ARG A 788 39.18 8.68 -15.62
C ARG A 788 38.74 9.60 -14.50
N ASP A 789 37.91 10.58 -14.83
CA ASP A 789 37.50 11.64 -13.91
C ASP A 789 36.01 11.48 -13.56
N PRO A 790 35.68 11.04 -12.33
CA PRO A 790 34.30 10.98 -11.86
C PRO A 790 33.72 12.39 -11.72
N VAL A 791 32.44 12.55 -12.02
CA VAL A 791 31.73 13.82 -11.81
C VAL A 791 31.57 14.04 -10.32
N LYS A 792 32.11 15.16 -9.82
CA LYS A 792 31.88 15.57 -8.45
C LYS A 792 30.42 15.99 -8.29
N ARG A 793 29.66 15.29 -7.45
CA ARG A 793 28.29 15.67 -7.09
C ARG A 793 28.26 17.08 -6.55
N LYS A 794 27.27 17.86 -6.98
CA LYS A 794 27.04 19.21 -6.46
C LYS A 794 26.46 19.13 -5.04
N ALA A 795 26.46 20.25 -4.33
CA ALA A 795 25.79 20.36 -3.02
C ALA A 795 24.29 20.01 -3.12
N GLU A 796 23.63 20.41 -4.22
CA GLU A 796 22.23 20.09 -4.53
C GLU A 796 21.97 18.61 -4.89
N GLU A 797 23.03 17.79 -5.00
CA GLU A 797 22.96 16.35 -5.31
C GLU A 797 23.54 15.49 -4.18
N GLU A 798 23.90 16.10 -3.04
CA GLU A 798 24.42 15.41 -1.86
C GLU A 798 23.41 14.38 -1.32
N HIS A 799 22.12 14.73 -1.36
CA HIS A 799 21.01 13.88 -0.91
C HIS A 799 20.87 12.58 -1.68
N LEU A 800 21.47 12.44 -2.87
CA LEU A 800 21.31 11.21 -3.66
C LEU A 800 21.85 9.98 -2.94
N GLY A 801 22.79 10.14 -2.00
CA GLY A 801 23.26 9.00 -1.21
C GLY A 801 23.75 7.85 -2.09
N ILE A 802 23.20 6.65 -1.89
CA ILE A 802 23.58 5.46 -2.65
C ILE A 802 23.09 5.49 -4.11
N LEU A 803 22.07 6.31 -4.40
CA LEU A 803 21.49 6.40 -5.74
C LEU A 803 22.55 6.79 -6.77
N GLY A 804 22.40 6.25 -7.97
CA GLY A 804 23.11 6.74 -9.13
C GLY A 804 22.77 8.19 -9.48
N PRO A 805 23.51 8.79 -10.45
CA PRO A 805 23.25 10.15 -10.89
C PRO A 805 21.82 10.31 -11.42
N GLN A 806 21.18 11.42 -11.09
CA GLN A 806 19.87 11.76 -11.65
C GLN A 806 19.99 12.02 -13.16
N LEU A 807 19.38 11.16 -13.97
CA LEU A 807 19.39 11.27 -15.43
C LEU A 807 18.12 12.01 -15.88
N HIS A 808 18.25 13.00 -16.76
CA HIS A 808 17.10 13.76 -17.26
C HIS A 808 16.88 13.52 -18.75
N ALA A 809 15.61 13.32 -19.12
CA ALA A 809 15.20 13.25 -20.51
C ALA A 809 13.88 14.00 -20.74
N ASN A 810 13.68 14.48 -21.97
CA ASN A 810 12.38 14.97 -22.39
C ASN A 810 11.72 13.96 -23.33
N VAL A 811 10.39 13.99 -23.37
CA VAL A 811 9.63 13.28 -24.40
C VAL A 811 10.12 13.69 -25.80
N GLY A 812 10.49 12.70 -26.60
CA GLY A 812 11.08 12.82 -27.93
C GLY A 812 12.61 12.78 -27.96
N ASP A 813 13.28 12.66 -26.81
CA ASP A 813 14.73 12.46 -26.74
C ASP A 813 15.12 10.99 -26.96
N LYS A 814 16.36 10.79 -27.40
CA LYS A 814 17.09 9.51 -27.35
C LYS A 814 18.22 9.65 -26.33
N VAL A 815 18.21 8.83 -25.29
CA VAL A 815 19.22 8.82 -24.23
C VAL A 815 20.21 7.69 -24.50
N THR A 816 21.47 8.06 -24.68
CA THR A 816 22.60 7.16 -24.92
C THR A 816 23.39 7.04 -23.61
N VAL A 817 23.30 5.90 -22.93
CA VAL A 817 24.06 5.62 -21.71
C VAL A 817 25.29 4.81 -22.07
N VAL A 818 26.46 5.45 -22.05
CA VAL A 818 27.75 4.77 -22.18
C VAL A 818 28.12 4.25 -20.81
N PHE A 819 27.92 2.95 -20.60
CA PHE A 819 28.09 2.27 -19.34
C PHE A 819 29.39 1.49 -19.30
N LYS A 820 30.21 1.69 -18.26
CA LYS A 820 31.39 0.88 -18.00
C LYS A 820 31.22 0.07 -16.72
N ASN A 821 31.46 -1.23 -16.81
CA ASN A 821 31.51 -2.05 -15.61
C ASN A 821 32.92 -2.00 -15.03
N MET A 822 33.11 -1.29 -13.91
CA MET A 822 34.39 -1.22 -13.19
C MET A 822 34.41 -2.15 -11.96
N ALA A 823 33.34 -2.93 -11.75
CA ALA A 823 33.21 -3.87 -10.66
C ALA A 823 33.73 -5.27 -11.04
N SER A 824 33.66 -6.21 -10.09
CA SER A 824 34.27 -7.55 -10.19
C SER A 824 33.42 -8.59 -10.92
N ARG A 825 32.13 -8.32 -11.19
CA ARG A 825 31.18 -9.27 -11.80
C ARG A 825 30.30 -8.61 -12.86
N PRO A 826 29.61 -9.37 -13.74
CA PRO A 826 28.73 -8.80 -14.76
C PRO A 826 27.58 -8.00 -14.15
N TYR A 827 27.33 -6.81 -14.69
CA TYR A 827 26.19 -5.96 -14.33
C TYR A 827 25.60 -5.34 -15.60
N SER A 828 24.39 -4.78 -15.51
CA SER A 828 23.77 -4.03 -16.61
C SER A 828 23.22 -2.69 -16.11
N ILE A 829 22.52 -1.98 -17.01
CA ILE A 829 21.74 -0.79 -16.66
C ILE A 829 20.50 -0.72 -17.56
N HIS A 830 19.32 -0.69 -16.97
CA HIS A 830 18.04 -0.56 -17.64
C HIS A 830 17.11 0.32 -16.80
N ALA A 831 16.12 0.96 -17.41
CA ALA A 831 15.20 1.86 -16.73
C ALA A 831 13.75 1.47 -16.97
N HIS A 832 12.92 1.67 -15.96
CA HIS A 832 11.47 1.64 -16.12
C HIS A 832 11.01 2.73 -17.12
N GLY A 833 9.84 2.53 -17.71
CA GLY A 833 9.14 3.47 -18.59
C GLY A 833 9.74 3.62 -19.99
N VAL A 834 11.02 3.33 -20.21
CA VAL A 834 11.74 3.60 -21.46
C VAL A 834 11.39 2.60 -22.57
N LYS A 835 11.65 2.99 -23.82
CA LYS A 835 11.57 2.10 -25.00
C LYS A 835 12.96 1.67 -25.43
N THR A 836 13.13 0.39 -25.74
CA THR A 836 14.34 -0.19 -26.33
C THR A 836 14.01 -0.89 -27.65
N GLU A 837 15.03 -1.19 -28.47
CA GLU A 837 14.83 -1.86 -29.77
C GLU A 837 14.48 -3.35 -29.65
N SER A 838 14.85 -3.96 -28.53
CA SER A 838 14.66 -5.38 -28.22
C SER A 838 14.23 -5.55 -26.77
N SER A 839 13.61 -6.68 -26.46
CA SER A 839 13.25 -7.08 -25.10
C SER A 839 14.44 -7.55 -24.27
N THR A 840 15.58 -7.88 -24.88
CA THR A 840 16.75 -8.37 -24.15
C THR A 840 17.72 -7.25 -23.78
N VAL A 841 18.03 -7.11 -22.49
CA VAL A 841 19.10 -6.26 -21.99
C VAL A 841 20.39 -7.09 -21.93
N THR A 842 21.42 -6.70 -22.69
CA THR A 842 22.69 -7.44 -22.66
C THR A 842 23.53 -7.03 -21.44
N PRO A 843 24.09 -8.00 -20.68
CA PRO A 843 25.04 -7.73 -19.61
C PRO A 843 26.32 -7.04 -20.11
N THR A 844 26.98 -6.29 -19.23
CA THR A 844 28.32 -5.72 -19.47
C THR A 844 29.32 -6.43 -18.55
N LEU A 845 30.31 -7.09 -19.14
CA LEU A 845 31.31 -7.84 -18.38
C LEU A 845 32.29 -6.90 -17.64
N PRO A 846 32.96 -7.36 -16.57
CA PRO A 846 33.99 -6.58 -15.88
C PRO A 846 35.05 -6.01 -16.83
N GLY A 847 35.28 -4.70 -16.73
CA GLY A 847 36.21 -3.95 -17.60
C GLY A 847 35.66 -3.57 -18.98
N GLU A 848 34.54 -4.15 -19.42
CA GLU A 848 33.90 -3.82 -20.69
C GLU A 848 33.16 -2.47 -20.60
N THR A 849 33.02 -1.80 -21.75
CA THR A 849 32.17 -0.62 -21.91
C THR A 849 31.13 -0.92 -22.98
N ARG A 850 29.86 -0.69 -22.64
CA ARG A 850 28.72 -0.94 -23.51
C ARG A 850 27.83 0.29 -23.57
N THR A 851 27.17 0.50 -24.70
CA THR A 851 26.25 1.61 -24.89
C THR A 851 24.82 1.10 -24.91
N TYR A 852 23.98 1.65 -24.04
CA TYR A 852 22.55 1.40 -23.98
C TYR A 852 21.80 2.58 -24.61
N ILE A 853 20.78 2.29 -25.42
CA ILE A 853 19.97 3.30 -26.10
C ILE A 853 18.55 3.23 -25.55
N TRP A 854 18.13 4.29 -24.89
CA TRP A 854 16.77 4.47 -24.41
C TRP A 854 16.04 5.49 -25.27
N GLN A 855 14.98 5.05 -25.92
CA GLN A 855 14.06 5.90 -26.65
C GLN A 855 13.01 6.42 -25.67
N ILE A 856 12.71 7.72 -25.73
CA ILE A 856 11.75 8.37 -24.82
C ILE A 856 10.52 8.83 -25.62
N PRO A 857 9.65 7.90 -26.08
CA PRO A 857 8.39 8.26 -26.72
C PRO A 857 7.43 8.95 -25.75
N GLU A 858 6.28 9.39 -26.25
CA GLU A 858 5.23 9.99 -25.41
C GLU A 858 4.83 9.06 -24.26
N ARG A 859 4.73 7.75 -24.53
CA ARG A 859 4.42 6.72 -23.53
C ARG A 859 5.53 6.49 -22.48
N SER A 860 6.66 7.18 -22.54
CA SER A 860 7.69 7.10 -21.49
C SER A 860 7.67 8.31 -20.56
N GLY A 861 6.93 9.36 -20.92
CA GLY A 861 6.74 10.54 -20.08
C GLY A 861 5.39 10.55 -19.38
N ALA A 862 5.10 11.67 -18.72
CA ALA A 862 3.84 11.92 -18.01
C ALA A 862 2.58 11.65 -18.86
N GLY A 863 1.62 10.94 -18.28
CA GLY A 863 0.24 10.81 -18.76
C GLY A 863 -0.53 12.13 -18.71
N THR A 864 -1.85 12.09 -18.91
CA THR A 864 -2.70 13.29 -18.91
C THR A 864 -2.81 13.93 -17.54
N GLU A 865 -2.87 13.10 -16.49
CA GLU A 865 -3.05 13.53 -15.10
C GLU A 865 -1.76 13.50 -14.29
N ASP A 866 -0.60 13.17 -14.87
CA ASP A 866 0.68 13.24 -14.17
C ASP A 866 1.21 14.69 -14.04
N SER A 867 2.14 14.91 -13.10
CA SER A 867 2.97 16.12 -13.10
C SER A 867 3.84 16.21 -14.36
N ALA A 868 4.43 17.38 -14.62
CA ALA A 868 5.15 17.61 -15.88
C ALA A 868 6.40 16.72 -16.06
N CYS A 869 7.04 16.36 -14.95
CA CYS A 869 8.16 15.45 -14.90
C CYS A 869 7.77 14.27 -14.00
N ILE A 870 8.11 13.05 -14.40
CA ILE A 870 7.88 11.83 -13.62
C ILE A 870 9.19 11.04 -13.46
N PRO A 871 9.40 10.37 -12.32
CA PRO A 871 10.56 9.52 -12.10
C PRO A 871 10.32 8.08 -12.57
N TRP A 872 11.41 7.45 -12.98
CA TRP A 872 11.54 6.02 -13.22
C TRP A 872 12.79 5.51 -12.54
N ALA A 873 12.73 4.33 -11.92
CA ALA A 873 13.92 3.67 -11.41
C ALA A 873 14.73 3.05 -12.57
N TYR A 874 16.05 3.23 -12.55
CA TYR A 874 16.98 2.46 -13.35
C TYR A 874 17.88 1.60 -12.45
N TYR A 875 18.13 0.37 -12.89
CA TYR A 875 18.74 -0.69 -12.10
C TYR A 875 19.43 -1.73 -13.00
N SER A 876 20.14 -2.68 -12.40
CA SER A 876 20.78 -3.79 -13.12
C SER A 876 19.80 -4.95 -13.27
N THR A 877 19.88 -5.64 -14.41
CA THR A 877 18.96 -6.72 -14.82
C THR A 877 19.68 -8.06 -14.98
N VAL A 878 20.92 -8.18 -14.50
CA VAL A 878 21.67 -9.45 -14.57
C VAL A 878 21.13 -10.38 -13.51
N ASP A 879 21.11 -9.91 -12.27
CA ASP A 879 20.39 -10.50 -11.16
C ASP A 879 19.56 -9.38 -10.49
N GLN A 880 18.25 -9.37 -10.75
CA GLN A 880 17.40 -8.24 -10.37
C GLN A 880 17.37 -8.01 -8.85
N VAL A 881 17.48 -9.08 -8.07
CA VAL A 881 17.41 -9.05 -6.60
C VAL A 881 18.79 -8.69 -6.03
N LYS A 882 19.80 -9.50 -6.35
CA LYS A 882 21.12 -9.36 -5.73
C LYS A 882 21.83 -8.09 -6.16
N ASP A 883 21.67 -7.66 -7.41
CA ASP A 883 22.29 -6.42 -7.91
C ASP A 883 21.66 -5.17 -7.28
N LEU A 884 20.33 -5.18 -7.05
CA LEU A 884 19.61 -4.11 -6.37
C LEU A 884 20.11 -3.95 -4.94
N TYR A 885 20.08 -5.03 -4.14
CA TYR A 885 20.54 -5.00 -2.75
C TYR A 885 22.04 -4.72 -2.63
N SER A 886 22.84 -5.12 -3.61
CA SER A 886 24.26 -4.75 -3.69
C SER A 886 24.49 -3.24 -3.90
N GLY A 887 23.48 -2.49 -4.38
CA GLY A 887 23.47 -1.01 -4.43
C GLY A 887 23.20 -0.37 -5.81
N LEU A 888 22.84 -1.14 -6.84
CA LEU A 888 22.65 -0.62 -8.21
C LEU A 888 21.23 -0.11 -8.47
N ILE A 889 21.00 1.16 -8.13
CA ILE A 889 19.71 1.84 -8.32
C ILE A 889 19.91 3.33 -8.58
N GLY A 890 19.06 3.96 -9.40
CA GLY A 890 19.07 5.42 -9.57
C GLY A 890 17.83 5.97 -10.27
N PRO A 891 17.63 7.31 -10.26
CA PRO A 891 16.45 7.94 -10.84
C PRO A 891 16.66 8.46 -12.28
N LEU A 892 15.75 8.08 -13.18
CA LEU A 892 15.55 8.70 -14.49
C LEU A 892 14.32 9.61 -14.45
N ILE A 893 14.49 10.90 -14.69
CA ILE A 893 13.42 11.89 -14.71
C ILE A 893 13.02 12.20 -16.15
N VAL A 894 11.78 11.91 -16.50
CA VAL A 894 11.23 12.16 -17.84
C VAL A 894 10.20 13.29 -17.80
N CYS A 895 10.53 14.39 -18.47
CA CYS A 895 9.68 15.58 -18.55
C CYS A 895 8.92 15.69 -19.88
N ARG A 896 7.70 16.23 -19.84
CA ARG A 896 6.97 16.61 -21.06
C ARG A 896 7.76 17.68 -21.83
N LYS A 897 7.70 17.61 -23.16
CA LYS A 897 8.29 18.63 -24.02
C LYS A 897 7.47 19.92 -23.98
N HIS A 898 8.04 21.01 -23.46
CA HIS A 898 7.36 22.31 -23.45
C HIS A 898 7.30 22.93 -24.86
N PRO A 899 6.11 23.33 -25.37
CA PRO A 899 5.97 23.90 -26.72
C PRO A 899 6.56 25.31 -26.90
N THR A 900 6.86 26.03 -25.81
CA THR A 900 7.33 27.42 -25.85
C THR A 900 8.43 27.66 -24.82
N LYS A 901 9.46 28.45 -25.20
CA LYS A 901 10.42 29.00 -24.25
C LYS A 901 9.67 29.96 -23.32
N VAL A 902 9.43 29.53 -22.08
CA VAL A 902 8.88 30.40 -21.04
C VAL A 902 9.85 31.57 -20.83
N PHE A 903 9.36 32.80 -20.94
CA PHE A 903 10.12 33.99 -20.51
C PHE A 903 10.23 33.91 -18.97
N ASN A 904 11.46 33.73 -18.47
CA ASN A 904 11.80 33.48 -17.06
C ASN A 904 11.32 32.12 -16.49
N PRO A 905 11.97 30.99 -16.83
CA PRO A 905 11.68 29.73 -16.14
C PRO A 905 12.10 29.87 -14.65
N LYS A 906 11.14 29.67 -13.74
CA LYS A 906 11.49 29.36 -12.34
C LYS A 906 12.14 27.98 -12.34
N ARG A 907 13.38 27.87 -11.85
CA ARG A 907 14.03 26.58 -11.63
C ARG A 907 13.40 25.95 -10.40
N LYS A 908 12.68 24.84 -10.56
CA LYS A 908 12.22 24.02 -9.43
C LYS A 908 13.42 23.30 -8.80
N LEU A 909 13.42 23.17 -7.48
CA LEU A 909 14.36 22.30 -6.78
C LEU A 909 13.89 20.85 -6.93
N GLU A 910 14.83 19.92 -6.95
CA GLU A 910 14.57 18.51 -7.22
C GLU A 910 15.30 17.65 -6.20
N PHE A 911 14.55 16.80 -5.48
CA PHE A 911 15.10 15.80 -4.58
C PHE A 911 14.59 14.42 -5.01
N SER A 912 15.44 13.41 -4.90
CA SER A 912 15.07 12.02 -5.16
C SER A 912 15.27 11.23 -3.89
N LEU A 913 14.24 10.50 -3.47
CA LEU A 913 14.24 9.68 -2.26
C LEU A 913 13.83 8.26 -2.65
N LEU A 914 14.68 7.31 -2.30
CA LEU A 914 14.42 5.88 -2.33
C LEU A 914 14.24 5.43 -0.89
N PHE A 915 13.11 4.82 -0.62
CA PHE A 915 12.85 4.07 0.60
C PHE A 915 13.05 2.60 0.24
N LEU A 916 13.97 1.95 0.95
CA LEU A 916 14.36 0.56 0.74
C LEU A 916 15.03 0.04 2.02
N VAL A 917 14.60 -1.14 2.48
CA VAL A 917 15.31 -1.99 3.41
C VAL A 917 16.39 -2.72 2.62
N PHE A 918 17.65 -2.28 2.76
CA PHE A 918 18.75 -2.93 2.06
C PHE A 918 19.08 -4.25 2.75
N ASP A 919 18.61 -5.36 2.18
CA ASP A 919 18.98 -6.70 2.65
C ASP A 919 20.40 -7.06 2.20
N GLU A 920 21.39 -6.84 3.08
CA GLU A 920 22.79 -7.20 2.79
C GLU A 920 23.03 -8.71 2.81
N ASN A 921 22.08 -9.52 3.28
CA ASN A 921 22.18 -10.98 3.17
C ASN A 921 22.08 -11.42 1.70
N GLU A 922 21.33 -10.67 0.88
CA GLU A 922 21.21 -10.90 -0.56
C GLU A 922 22.32 -10.25 -1.40
N SER A 923 23.17 -9.43 -0.77
CA SER A 923 24.29 -8.77 -1.41
C SER A 923 25.33 -9.75 -1.95
N TRP A 924 25.84 -9.49 -3.14
CA TRP A 924 26.98 -10.22 -3.72
C TRP A 924 28.25 -10.13 -2.87
N TYR A 925 28.31 -9.16 -1.96
CA TYR A 925 29.48 -8.84 -1.14
C TYR A 925 29.36 -9.33 0.30
N LEU A 926 28.30 -10.05 0.68
CA LEU A 926 28.10 -10.56 2.04
C LEU A 926 29.35 -11.28 2.58
N ASP A 927 29.93 -12.19 1.81
CA ASP A 927 31.13 -12.94 2.23
C ASP A 927 32.37 -12.07 2.41
N ASP A 928 32.53 -11.04 1.57
CA ASP A 928 33.61 -10.06 1.70
C ASP A 928 33.39 -9.22 2.97
N ASN A 929 32.14 -8.85 3.26
CA ASN A 929 31.77 -8.04 4.41
C ASN A 929 31.94 -8.78 5.73
N ILE A 930 31.50 -10.05 5.80
CA ILE A 930 31.72 -10.94 6.95
C ILE A 930 33.22 -11.00 7.29
N LYS A 931 34.07 -11.28 6.30
CA LYS A 931 35.52 -11.40 6.51
C LYS A 931 36.20 -10.09 6.88
N THR A 932 35.65 -8.96 6.44
CA THR A 932 36.27 -7.64 6.56
C THR A 932 35.88 -6.93 7.85
N TYR A 933 34.62 -7.04 8.25
CA TYR A 933 34.03 -6.18 9.26
C TYR A 933 33.57 -6.91 10.53
N SER A 934 33.30 -8.22 10.48
CA SER A 934 33.03 -9.02 11.68
C SER A 934 34.32 -9.23 12.47
N ASP A 935 34.26 -9.10 13.80
CA ASP A 935 35.41 -9.33 14.67
C ASP A 935 35.77 -10.84 14.74
N HIS A 936 34.77 -11.71 14.59
CA HIS A 936 34.88 -13.17 14.60
C HIS A 936 34.13 -13.82 13.43
N PRO A 937 34.66 -13.74 12.18
CA PRO A 937 34.00 -14.29 10.98
C PRO A 937 33.71 -15.79 11.08
N GLU A 938 34.52 -16.54 11.83
CA GLU A 938 34.36 -17.98 12.06
C GLU A 938 33.11 -18.36 12.87
N LYS A 939 32.50 -17.40 13.57
CA LYS A 939 31.30 -17.60 14.37
C LYS A 939 30.01 -17.27 13.62
N VAL A 940 30.11 -16.64 12.45
CA VAL A 940 28.94 -16.19 11.69
C VAL A 940 28.23 -17.41 11.10
N ASN A 941 26.97 -17.58 11.50
CA ASN A 941 26.01 -18.42 10.80
C ASN A 941 25.09 -17.51 9.98
N LYS A 942 24.97 -17.76 8.68
CA LYS A 942 24.11 -16.96 7.79
C LYS A 942 22.63 -17.26 7.99
N ASP A 943 22.32 -18.45 8.49
CA ASP A 943 20.95 -18.91 8.75
C ASP A 943 20.50 -18.55 10.18
N ASN A 944 21.20 -17.65 10.86
CA ASN A 944 20.82 -17.19 12.18
C ASN A 944 20.00 -15.90 12.06
N ASP A 945 18.79 -15.91 12.61
CA ASP A 945 17.83 -14.80 12.46
C ASP A 945 18.36 -13.46 12.97
N GLU A 946 19.08 -13.46 14.11
CA GLU A 946 19.68 -12.22 14.63
C GLU A 946 20.75 -11.65 13.67
N PHE A 947 21.54 -12.52 13.02
CA PHE A 947 22.51 -12.09 12.01
C PHE A 947 21.81 -11.57 10.75
N ILE A 948 20.77 -12.26 10.28
CA ILE A 948 19.95 -11.83 9.14
C ILE A 948 19.38 -10.44 9.42
N GLU A 949 18.77 -10.26 10.59
CA GLU A 949 18.16 -9.00 11.01
C GLU A 949 19.18 -7.87 11.13
N SER A 950 20.38 -8.16 11.67
CA SER A 950 21.47 -7.17 11.74
C SER A 950 21.90 -6.60 10.38
N ASN A 951 21.56 -7.28 9.28
CA ASN A 951 21.93 -6.94 7.91
C ASN A 951 20.76 -6.38 7.09
N LYS A 952 19.56 -6.23 7.66
CA LYS A 952 18.42 -5.55 7.03
C LYS A 952 18.50 -4.04 7.32
N MET A 953 19.10 -3.30 6.40
CA MET A 953 19.44 -1.89 6.62
C MET A 953 18.30 -0.96 6.17
N HIS A 954 17.41 -0.61 7.11
CA HIS A 954 16.24 0.24 6.92
C HIS A 954 16.60 1.71 6.63
N ALA A 955 16.66 2.11 5.35
CA ALA A 955 17.34 3.34 4.97
C ALA A 955 16.59 4.22 3.96
N ILE A 956 16.87 5.52 4.01
CA ILE A 956 16.49 6.49 2.96
C ILE A 956 17.73 6.82 2.15
N ASN A 957 17.74 6.51 0.84
CA ASN A 957 18.92 6.63 -0.03
C ASN A 957 20.18 5.94 0.54
N GLY A 958 20.00 4.84 1.28
CA GLY A 958 21.09 4.11 1.93
C GLY A 958 21.70 4.85 3.13
N ARG A 959 20.95 5.73 3.80
CA ARG A 959 21.36 6.42 5.04
C ARG A 959 20.29 6.28 6.13
N MET A 960 20.74 6.15 7.37
CA MET A 960 19.89 5.93 8.56
C MET A 960 20.06 7.07 9.59
N PHE A 961 19.08 7.26 10.46
CA PHE A 961 19.15 8.13 11.65
C PHE A 961 19.72 9.53 11.36
N GLY A 962 19.12 10.28 10.43
CA GLY A 962 19.55 11.64 10.12
C GLY A 962 20.86 11.76 9.31
N ASN A 963 21.49 10.65 8.92
CA ASN A 963 22.72 10.70 8.09
C ASN A 963 22.45 11.06 6.62
N LEU A 964 21.18 11.16 6.19
CA LEU A 964 20.84 11.68 4.87
C LEU A 964 20.88 13.22 4.87
N GLN A 965 21.92 13.79 4.27
CA GLN A 965 22.17 15.23 4.24
C GLN A 965 21.82 15.86 2.88
N GLY A 966 21.89 17.20 2.77
CA GLY A 966 21.70 17.91 1.50
C GLY A 966 20.25 18.29 1.16
N LEU A 967 19.28 17.96 2.00
CA LEU A 967 17.87 18.32 1.85
C LEU A 967 17.58 19.74 2.36
N THR A 968 18.19 20.76 1.74
CA THR A 968 18.05 22.17 2.14
C THR A 968 17.33 22.98 1.05
N MET A 969 16.32 23.75 1.46
CA MET A 969 15.50 24.61 0.60
C MET A 969 15.15 25.93 1.31
N HIS A 970 14.53 26.87 0.61
CA HIS A 970 14.10 28.15 1.17
C HIS A 970 12.59 28.32 1.12
N VAL A 971 12.07 29.15 2.03
CA VAL A 971 10.68 29.60 1.99
C VAL A 971 10.34 30.22 0.63
N GLY A 972 9.32 29.66 -0.03
CA GLY A 972 8.82 30.08 -1.33
C GLY A 972 9.44 29.37 -2.53
N ASP A 973 10.37 28.43 -2.32
CA ASP A 973 10.84 27.55 -3.39
C ASP A 973 9.71 26.63 -3.90
N GLU A 974 9.78 26.22 -5.16
CA GLU A 974 8.94 25.16 -5.71
C GLU A 974 9.79 23.89 -5.80
N VAL A 975 9.39 22.84 -5.06
CA VAL A 975 10.19 21.63 -4.86
C VAL A 975 9.46 20.43 -5.45
N ASN A 976 10.16 19.63 -6.25
CA ASN A 976 9.72 18.31 -6.67
C ASN A 976 10.47 17.25 -5.85
N TRP A 977 9.72 16.41 -5.15
CA TRP A 977 10.22 15.20 -4.51
C TRP A 977 9.89 14.00 -5.39
N TYR A 978 10.91 13.34 -5.91
CA TYR A 978 10.81 12.11 -6.68
C TYR A 978 10.98 10.94 -5.73
N VAL A 979 9.86 10.40 -5.24
CA VAL A 979 9.85 9.30 -4.28
C VAL A 979 9.74 7.95 -5.00
N MET A 980 10.51 6.96 -4.55
CA MET A 980 10.63 5.64 -5.16
C MET A 980 10.63 4.56 -4.07
N GLY A 981 9.97 3.43 -4.35
CA GLY A 981 10.05 2.20 -3.56
C GLY A 981 10.48 1.03 -4.42
N MET A 982 11.28 0.14 -3.85
CA MET A 982 11.76 -1.13 -4.40
C MET A 982 11.92 -2.09 -3.20
N GLY A 983 12.21 -3.37 -3.45
CA GLY A 983 12.57 -4.31 -2.38
C GLY A 983 11.55 -5.42 -2.19
N ASN A 984 11.34 -5.85 -0.95
CA ASN A 984 10.61 -7.05 -0.58
C ASN A 984 9.20 -6.76 -0.01
N GLU A 985 8.55 -7.77 0.58
CA GLU A 985 7.22 -7.68 1.21
C GLU A 985 7.20 -6.69 2.37
N VAL A 986 8.32 -6.55 3.09
CA VAL A 986 8.50 -5.55 4.16
C VAL A 986 8.62 -4.12 3.61
N ASP A 987 8.94 -3.93 2.34
CA ASP A 987 9.16 -2.60 1.72
C ASP A 987 7.85 -1.86 1.38
N LEU A 988 6.89 -1.86 2.31
CA LEU A 988 5.78 -0.91 2.35
C LEU A 988 6.19 0.32 3.16
N HIS A 989 6.17 1.49 2.54
CA HIS A 989 6.64 2.71 3.18
C HIS A 989 5.62 3.82 3.09
N THR A 990 5.37 4.51 4.19
CA THR A 990 4.42 5.62 4.25
C THR A 990 5.15 6.91 4.58
N VAL A 991 5.52 7.65 3.54
CA VAL A 991 6.44 8.79 3.64
C VAL A 991 5.71 10.00 4.21
N HIS A 992 6.12 10.42 5.42
CA HIS A 992 5.58 11.59 6.09
C HIS A 992 6.58 12.76 6.13
N PHE A 993 6.08 13.97 5.84
CA PHE A 993 6.83 15.22 5.96
C PHE A 993 6.26 16.08 7.07
N HIS A 994 7.03 16.32 8.13
CA HIS A 994 6.62 17.23 9.20
C HIS A 994 6.54 18.67 8.67
N GLY A 995 5.57 19.45 9.14
CA GLY A 995 5.44 20.88 8.90
C GLY A 995 4.86 21.27 7.53
N HIS A 996 4.93 20.40 6.52
CA HIS A 996 4.52 20.68 5.14
C HIS A 996 3.76 19.52 4.49
N SER A 997 2.51 19.74 4.10
CA SER A 997 1.84 18.89 3.10
C SER A 997 2.45 19.09 1.72
N PHE A 998 2.24 18.10 0.86
CA PHE A 998 2.55 18.14 -0.56
C PHE A 998 1.29 17.98 -1.41
N ARG A 999 1.45 18.20 -2.70
CA ARG A 999 0.44 17.97 -3.72
C ARG A 999 0.97 17.00 -4.78
N TYR A 1000 0.10 16.28 -5.46
CA TYR A 1000 0.50 15.37 -6.53
C TYR A 1000 -0.53 15.35 -7.65
N GLN A 1001 -0.17 14.69 -8.76
CA GLN A 1001 -0.86 14.75 -10.06
C GLN A 1001 -0.81 16.14 -10.73
N HIS A 1002 -1.32 16.22 -11.96
CA HIS A 1002 -1.27 17.40 -12.81
C HIS A 1002 -1.89 18.59 -12.07
N ARG A 1003 -1.09 19.67 -11.92
CA ARG A 1003 -1.47 20.91 -11.19
C ARG A 1003 -1.67 20.75 -9.68
N GLY A 1004 -1.31 19.61 -9.09
CA GLY A 1004 -1.42 19.38 -7.66
C GLY A 1004 -2.88 19.35 -7.19
N VAL A 1005 -3.74 18.65 -7.93
CA VAL A 1005 -5.20 18.60 -7.67
C VAL A 1005 -5.57 17.83 -6.41
N TYR A 1006 -4.67 16.99 -5.89
CA TYR A 1006 -4.80 16.26 -4.63
C TYR A 1006 -3.71 16.67 -3.64
N SER A 1007 -4.02 16.64 -2.35
CA SER A 1007 -3.09 16.98 -1.27
C SER A 1007 -3.07 15.96 -0.13
N SER A 1008 -1.87 15.66 0.35
CA SER A 1008 -1.59 14.82 1.52
C SER A 1008 -0.27 15.25 2.14
N ASP A 1009 0.02 14.76 3.34
CA ASP A 1009 1.33 14.82 3.99
C ASP A 1009 1.91 13.43 4.27
N VAL A 1010 1.17 12.37 3.93
CA VAL A 1010 1.62 10.97 3.91
C VAL A 1010 1.40 10.40 2.50
N PHE A 1011 2.42 9.73 1.93
CA PHE A 1011 2.32 9.05 0.64
C PHE A 1011 2.73 7.58 0.77
N ASP A 1012 1.88 6.67 0.31
CA ASP A 1012 2.14 5.22 0.35
C ASP A 1012 3.02 4.79 -0.83
N ILE A 1013 4.08 4.04 -0.54
CA ILE A 1013 5.11 3.58 -1.46
C ILE A 1013 5.32 2.07 -1.26
N PHE A 1014 5.44 1.34 -2.37
CA PHE A 1014 5.64 -0.12 -2.44
C PHE A 1014 6.68 -0.43 -3.52
N PRO A 1015 7.18 -1.68 -3.64
CA PRO A 1015 8.09 -2.05 -4.72
C PRO A 1015 7.52 -1.73 -6.11
N GLY A 1016 8.20 -0.82 -6.83
CA GLY A 1016 7.76 -0.32 -8.14
C GLY A 1016 6.92 0.96 -8.13
N THR A 1017 6.73 1.57 -6.95
CA THR A 1017 6.01 2.85 -6.85
C THR A 1017 6.96 4.01 -7.10
N TYR A 1018 6.70 4.77 -8.15
CA TYR A 1018 7.44 6.00 -8.45
C TYR A 1018 6.46 7.17 -8.57
N GLN A 1019 6.68 8.25 -7.80
CA GLN A 1019 5.79 9.41 -7.80
C GLN A 1019 6.53 10.73 -7.67
N THR A 1020 5.97 11.77 -8.28
CA THR A 1020 6.39 13.16 -8.05
C THR A 1020 5.45 13.84 -7.06
N LEU A 1021 6.00 14.36 -5.96
CA LEU A 1021 5.29 15.18 -4.99
C LEU A 1021 5.76 16.63 -5.12
N GLU A 1022 4.84 17.57 -5.26
CA GLU A 1022 5.11 19.00 -5.37
C GLU A 1022 4.89 19.68 -4.02
N MET A 1023 5.89 20.40 -3.53
CA MET A 1023 5.86 21.09 -2.25
C MET A 1023 6.26 22.57 -2.42
N VAL A 1024 5.61 23.45 -1.65
CA VAL A 1024 5.98 24.86 -1.52
C VAL A 1024 6.27 25.14 -0.05
N PRO A 1025 7.56 25.20 0.37
CA PRO A 1025 7.92 25.41 1.77
C PRO A 1025 7.54 26.81 2.25
N GLN A 1026 6.97 26.90 3.45
CA GLN A 1026 6.46 28.16 4.02
C GLN A 1026 6.98 28.45 5.42
N THR A 1027 7.15 27.42 6.25
CA THR A 1027 7.60 27.56 7.63
C THR A 1027 9.07 27.19 7.75
N PRO A 1028 9.94 28.12 8.17
CA PRO A 1028 11.35 27.81 8.36
C PRO A 1028 11.54 26.89 9.56
N GLY A 1029 12.51 26.00 9.47
CA GLY A 1029 12.80 25.00 10.50
C GLY A 1029 13.59 23.82 9.95
N ILE A 1030 14.06 22.97 10.87
CA ILE A 1030 14.52 21.61 10.56
C ILE A 1030 13.36 20.70 10.89
N TRP A 1031 12.90 19.96 9.88
CA TRP A 1031 11.67 19.17 9.92
C TRP A 1031 12.00 17.70 9.70
N LEU A 1032 11.35 16.82 10.44
CA LEU A 1032 11.50 15.37 10.28
C LEU A 1032 10.87 14.90 8.96
N LEU A 1033 11.50 13.89 8.36
CA LEU A 1033 11.05 13.13 7.21
C LEU A 1033 11.30 11.66 7.52
N HIS A 1034 10.24 10.87 7.60
CA HIS A 1034 10.35 9.47 8.00
C HIS A 1034 9.28 8.60 7.31
N CYS A 1035 9.48 7.29 7.37
CA CYS A 1035 8.45 6.29 7.11
C CYS A 1035 7.54 6.17 8.34
N HIS A 1036 6.22 6.07 8.21
CA HIS A 1036 5.31 5.95 9.38
C HIS A 1036 5.07 4.49 9.83
N VAL A 1037 5.71 3.52 9.17
CA VAL A 1037 5.70 2.12 9.62
C VAL A 1037 6.60 1.97 10.85
N THR A 1038 6.07 1.37 11.91
CA THR A 1038 6.72 1.32 13.24
C THR A 1038 8.14 0.76 13.19
N ASP A 1039 8.32 -0.42 12.61
CA ASP A 1039 9.63 -1.09 12.56
C ASP A 1039 10.65 -0.22 11.82
N HIS A 1040 10.27 0.29 10.66
CA HIS A 1040 11.11 1.16 9.83
C HIS A 1040 11.59 2.43 10.58
N VAL A 1041 10.76 3.04 11.44
CA VAL A 1041 11.18 4.18 12.27
C VAL A 1041 12.22 3.73 13.30
N HIS A 1042 11.90 2.69 14.08
CA HIS A 1042 12.79 2.18 15.13
C HIS A 1042 14.13 1.67 14.55
N ALA A 1043 14.10 1.16 13.33
CA ALA A 1043 15.26 0.70 12.59
C ALA A 1043 16.06 1.84 11.93
N GLY A 1044 15.53 3.07 11.86
CA GLY A 1044 16.30 4.26 11.48
C GLY A 1044 16.00 4.84 10.10
N MET A 1045 14.87 4.48 9.48
CA MET A 1045 14.37 5.05 8.22
C MET A 1045 13.78 6.45 8.43
N GLU A 1046 14.62 7.35 8.92
CA GLU A 1046 14.28 8.73 9.25
C GLU A 1046 15.45 9.69 8.99
N THR A 1047 15.11 10.91 8.60
CA THR A 1047 16.06 12.02 8.43
C THR A 1047 15.37 13.36 8.60
N THR A 1048 16.08 14.45 8.36
CA THR A 1048 15.53 15.80 8.38
C THR A 1048 15.70 16.51 7.04
N TYR A 1049 14.80 17.44 6.75
CA TYR A 1049 14.97 18.45 5.71
C TYR A 1049 14.92 19.85 6.33
N THR A 1050 15.68 20.78 5.76
CA THR A 1050 15.84 22.13 6.31
C THR A 1050 15.20 23.15 5.38
N VAL A 1051 14.27 23.93 5.93
CA VAL A 1051 13.67 25.09 5.26
C VAL A 1051 14.25 26.36 5.85
N LEU A 1052 15.03 27.08 5.06
CA LEU A 1052 15.66 28.34 5.46
C LEU A 1052 14.72 29.54 5.20
N PRO A 1053 14.75 30.58 6.05
CA PRO A 1053 14.09 31.84 5.75
C PRO A 1053 14.62 32.44 4.45
N ASN A 1054 13.74 33.06 3.66
CA ASN A 1054 14.15 33.73 2.43
C ASN A 1054 15.03 34.96 2.77
N GLN A 1055 16.22 35.07 2.17
CA GLN A 1055 17.08 36.22 2.39
C GLN A 1055 16.44 37.45 1.74
N VAL A 1056 15.82 38.32 2.55
CA VAL A 1056 15.50 39.68 2.12
C VAL A 1056 16.83 40.33 1.76
N LYS A 1057 17.12 40.49 0.46
CA LYS A 1057 18.18 41.37 0.00
C LYS A 1057 17.88 42.74 0.61
N SER A 1058 18.63 43.11 1.64
CA SER A 1058 18.75 44.47 2.11
C SER A 1058 19.29 45.30 0.93
N GLY A 1059 18.37 45.76 0.08
CA GLY A 1059 18.65 46.79 -0.90
C GLY A 1059 19.05 48.01 -0.11
N GLY A 1060 20.37 48.23 -0.02
CA GLY A 1060 20.92 49.44 0.55
C GLY A 1060 20.31 50.63 -0.15
N CYS A 1061 19.65 51.49 0.61
CA CYS A 1061 19.55 52.89 0.25
C CYS A 1061 20.99 53.42 0.16
N PHE A 1062 21.46 53.68 -1.05
CA PHE A 1062 22.40 54.76 -1.37
C PHE A 1062 22.00 55.39 -2.70
#